data_AF-A0A7X6XQU6-F1
#
_entry.id   AF-A0A7X6XQU6-F1
#
_cell.length_a   1.000
_cell.length_b   1.000
_cell.length_c   1.000
_cell.angle_alpha   90.00
_cell.angle_beta   90.00
_cell.angle_gamma   90.00
#
_symmetry.space_group_name_H-M   'P 1'
#
loop_
_entity.id
_entity.type
_entity.pdbx_description
1 polymer ?
#
loop_
_entity_poly.entity_id
_entity_poly.type
_entity_poly.pdbx_seq_one_letter_code
_entity_poly.pdbx_strand_id
1 'polypeptide(L)'
;MLDRMVGHSGPGAARRLDAAPCSAGRALVALLLLLLAAPVLAAPASEPSRALAWERLGSPWQTSHCEAQVTAGRLTITYTVGEEPDEWPHAQCALPTPLDLSGWARLEFEVIARTPRATLPRRSLSFQVGSAHGSQWQQDTLPQPLVPGEWVRESVDLLECPPFVLTTANRLQFFLWNRDFHNAGFQAGEQVVFELRNARLAGRRPSAKRSLFPPQPLQHVLATGSRAQVWTEPADNKVLPEAGLPKQPAKQRGVVPLEAAGNDYVDFQVAVRAKAALRGGSVTVTPPRAGGRGLTPKCVQVRPVGLVKTEKTSGHIRAGWCPDPLLQPGKADVPAGETRAFWVRLYVPASVRKGSYEGAVTVRSGASVLARGKVRLSVYGFALPRETHLPTSFQFSADKDWSGFGRYYPQADFALFRRIWASMAQHRIAPMHLGPSGPPRPADEQSLREFDRYLELARHLGFNHFLSFYWGPPVETEEERQWVRRMTDYYIEKGVLDRTYVYMCQFDEASADRWPEAARYAKALKEADPRLRRMLTVPPAPELYGAVDVWCPLVRDYDPKVAAERRKLGEKVWWYQAVDLKPGLLIDVPGTEHRALVWLSWTQKVDGLLFWCINFWRHDPWETPQMGPGTAGNGDGFLLYPRRPQDPADRFYESVRWEVLRDSMEDYEYFWLLQSRLKAAEQGGRARPAALAQARAALAAVAKVAQDRRTYSLAPEDYAHVRRLVARAIEALPPAR
;
A
#
# COMPACT_ATOMS: atom_id res chain seq x y z
N MET A 1 -16.76 54.08 -47.87
CA MET A 1 -16.63 55.44 -47.32
C MET A 1 -15.68 55.35 -46.14
N LEU A 2 -14.39 55.55 -46.40
CA LEU A 2 -13.59 56.72 -45.99
C LEU A 2 -13.25 56.64 -44.48
N ASP A 3 -12.07 56.20 -44.03
CA ASP A 3 -10.67 56.63 -44.23
C ASP A 3 -10.21 57.73 -43.23
N ARG A 4 -8.99 57.53 -42.70
CA ARG A 4 -8.03 58.47 -42.02
C ARG A 4 -8.22 58.81 -40.54
N MET A 5 -7.22 58.62 -39.66
CA MET A 5 -5.80 59.08 -39.58
C MET A 5 -5.62 60.52 -39.02
N VAL A 6 -4.88 60.56 -37.90
CA VAL A 6 -3.81 61.50 -37.50
C VAL A 6 -4.17 62.96 -37.16
N GLY A 7 -3.73 63.40 -35.97
CA GLY A 7 -2.92 64.63 -35.84
C GLY A 7 -3.39 65.76 -34.91
N HIS A 8 -2.60 65.96 -33.84
CA HIS A 8 -2.10 67.24 -33.28
C HIS A 8 -2.99 68.27 -32.54
N SER A 9 -2.42 68.69 -31.40
CA SER A 9 -2.34 70.04 -30.78
C SER A 9 -3.55 70.64 -30.04
N GLY A 10 -3.27 71.20 -28.84
CA GLY A 10 -4.02 72.31 -28.26
C GLY A 10 -4.42 72.16 -26.77
N PRO A 11 -3.82 72.93 -25.83
CA PRO A 11 -4.08 72.84 -24.40
C PRO A 11 -5.09 73.91 -23.91
N GLY A 12 -5.84 73.64 -22.84
CA GLY A 12 -6.78 74.63 -22.29
C GLY A 12 -7.48 74.22 -20.99
N ALA A 13 -6.84 74.59 -19.87
CA ALA A 13 -7.40 74.77 -18.53
C ALA A 13 -8.68 75.65 -18.55
N ALA A 14 -9.58 75.70 -17.57
CA ALA A 14 -9.89 74.95 -16.36
C ALA A 14 -11.23 75.52 -15.83
N ARG A 15 -11.82 74.80 -14.85
CA ARG A 15 -12.85 75.26 -13.88
C ARG A 15 -14.30 75.28 -14.42
N ARG A 16 -15.33 74.80 -13.71
CA ARG A 16 -15.51 74.58 -12.25
C ARG A 16 -16.84 73.81 -11.99
N LEU A 17 -16.89 73.09 -10.85
CA LEU A 17 -18.07 72.72 -10.02
C LEU A 17 -19.04 71.68 -10.64
N ASP A 18 -19.63 70.70 -9.96
CA ASP A 18 -19.52 70.16 -8.60
C ASP A 18 -20.27 68.79 -8.57
N ALA A 19 -19.83 67.91 -7.66
CA ALA A 19 -20.58 66.87 -6.94
C ALA A 19 -21.51 65.86 -7.68
N ALA A 20 -21.06 64.60 -7.79
CA ALA A 20 -21.60 63.43 -7.05
C ALA A 20 -20.88 62.11 -7.46
N PRO A 21 -20.61 61.17 -6.53
CA PRO A 21 -19.79 59.99 -6.82
C PRO A 21 -20.65 58.81 -7.29
N CYS A 22 -20.36 58.26 -8.47
CA CYS A 22 -20.98 57.02 -8.94
C CYS A 22 -20.11 55.79 -8.63
N SER A 23 -20.77 54.79 -8.06
CA SER A 23 -20.29 53.63 -7.31
C SER A 23 -19.65 52.50 -8.14
N ALA A 24 -18.92 52.79 -9.22
CA ALA A 24 -18.39 51.74 -10.11
C ALA A 24 -16.88 51.45 -9.94
N GLY A 25 -16.10 52.39 -9.42
CA GLY A 25 -14.63 52.28 -9.39
C GLY A 25 -14.03 51.45 -8.26
N ARG A 26 -14.72 51.29 -7.12
CA ARG A 26 -14.22 50.52 -5.97
C ARG A 26 -14.50 49.01 -6.09
N ALA A 27 -15.51 48.63 -6.87
CA ALA A 27 -15.83 47.22 -7.09
C ALA A 27 -14.77 46.52 -7.96
N LEU A 28 -14.18 47.21 -8.96
CA LEU A 28 -13.24 46.59 -9.89
C LEU A 28 -11.84 46.38 -9.29
N VAL A 29 -11.38 47.29 -8.42
CA VAL A 29 -10.10 47.13 -7.69
C VAL A 29 -10.24 46.09 -6.56
N ALA A 30 -11.41 46.02 -5.91
CA ALA A 30 -11.69 44.93 -4.96
C ALA A 30 -11.78 43.55 -5.65
N LEU A 31 -12.35 43.48 -6.86
CA LEU A 31 -12.43 42.23 -7.62
C LEU A 31 -11.07 41.76 -8.15
N LEU A 32 -10.19 42.68 -8.57
CA LEU A 32 -8.82 42.37 -9.00
C LEU A 32 -7.91 41.98 -7.82
N LEU A 33 -8.11 42.54 -6.62
CA LEU A 33 -7.44 42.09 -5.40
C LEU A 33 -8.01 40.77 -4.87
N LEU A 34 -9.28 40.44 -5.13
CA LEU A 34 -9.88 39.14 -4.84
C LEU A 34 -9.49 38.03 -5.85
N LEU A 35 -9.10 38.39 -7.08
CA LEU A 35 -8.66 37.44 -8.13
C LEU A 35 -7.15 37.16 -8.11
N LEU A 36 -6.34 37.97 -7.41
CA LEU A 36 -4.93 37.69 -7.12
C LEU A 36 -4.72 36.98 -5.77
N ALA A 37 -5.80 36.63 -5.07
CA ALA A 37 -5.76 35.93 -3.79
C ALA A 37 -6.44 34.55 -3.90
N ALA A 38 -5.78 33.59 -4.55
CA ALA A 38 -6.01 32.17 -4.30
C ALA A 38 -4.70 31.37 -4.44
N PRO A 39 -4.35 30.45 -3.52
CA PRO A 39 -4.98 30.14 -2.24
C PRO A 39 -4.16 30.74 -1.09
N VAL A 40 -4.81 31.46 -0.18
CA VAL A 40 -4.43 31.25 1.23
C VAL A 40 -4.72 29.79 1.46
N LEU A 41 -3.66 28.99 1.62
CA LEU A 41 -3.72 27.68 2.25
C LEU A 41 -4.74 27.81 3.38
N ALA A 42 -5.92 27.19 3.22
CA ALA A 42 -6.80 27.03 4.36
C ALA A 42 -5.90 26.44 5.44
N ALA A 43 -5.69 27.18 6.54
CA ALA A 43 -4.99 26.64 7.68
C ALA A 43 -5.63 25.27 7.92
N PRO A 44 -4.84 24.18 7.95
CA PRO A 44 -5.41 22.85 8.08
C PRO A 44 -6.35 22.91 9.28
N ALA A 45 -7.63 22.55 9.06
CA ALA A 45 -8.59 22.49 10.15
C ALA A 45 -7.90 21.74 11.29
N SER A 46 -7.80 22.37 12.46
CA SER A 46 -7.02 21.83 13.58
C SER A 46 -7.41 20.38 13.77
N GLU A 47 -6.43 19.47 13.66
CA GLU A 47 -6.68 18.04 13.71
C GLU A 47 -7.47 17.70 14.99
N PRO A 48 -8.55 16.90 14.91
CA PRO A 48 -9.32 16.54 16.09
C PRO A 48 -8.40 15.92 17.13
N SER A 49 -8.49 16.39 18.37
CA SER A 49 -7.69 15.87 19.48
C SER A 49 -8.47 15.82 20.79
N ARG A 50 -8.04 14.93 21.70
CA ARG A 50 -8.60 14.77 23.04
C ARG A 50 -7.46 14.61 24.03
N ALA A 51 -7.33 15.55 24.96
CA ALA A 51 -6.34 15.45 26.04
C ALA A 51 -6.59 14.23 26.93
N LEU A 52 -5.52 13.57 27.34
CA LEU A 52 -5.51 12.51 28.34
C LEU A 52 -4.77 13.03 29.57
N ALA A 53 -5.48 13.11 30.69
CA ALA A 53 -4.86 13.42 31.97
C ALA A 53 -4.39 12.10 32.60
N TRP A 54 -3.09 11.96 32.86
CA TRP A 54 -2.52 10.77 33.48
C TRP A 54 -3.18 10.43 34.81
N GLU A 55 -3.63 11.43 35.59
CA GLU A 55 -4.35 11.21 36.85
C GLU A 55 -5.70 10.51 36.66
N ARG A 56 -6.32 10.65 35.48
CA ARG A 56 -7.67 10.15 35.19
C ARG A 56 -7.69 8.78 34.53
N LEU A 57 -6.54 8.26 34.12
CA LEU A 57 -6.45 6.97 33.42
C LEU A 57 -6.49 5.78 34.38
N GLY A 58 -6.06 5.95 35.63
CA GLY A 58 -6.07 4.90 36.65
C GLY A 58 -4.86 5.05 37.55
N SER A 59 -5.10 5.50 38.78
CA SER A 59 -4.06 5.72 39.80
C SER A 59 -4.32 4.78 40.98
N PRO A 60 -3.28 4.20 41.60
CA PRO A 60 -1.86 4.29 41.23
C PRO A 60 -1.48 3.40 40.03
N TRP A 61 -0.38 3.75 39.36
CA TRP A 61 0.24 2.88 38.36
C TRP A 61 0.89 1.68 39.07
N GLN A 62 0.66 0.48 38.56
CA GLN A 62 1.32 -0.74 39.03
C GLN A 62 2.67 -0.85 38.33
N THR A 63 3.71 -1.28 39.05
CA THR A 63 5.06 -1.38 38.47
C THR A 63 5.68 -2.75 38.74
N SER A 64 6.60 -3.14 37.85
CA SER A 64 7.52 -4.27 38.03
C SER A 64 8.92 -3.79 37.69
N HIS A 65 9.89 -4.03 38.56
CA HIS A 65 11.30 -3.61 38.42
C HIS A 65 11.55 -2.12 38.07
N CYS A 66 10.57 -1.24 38.33
CA CYS A 66 10.69 0.22 38.20
C CYS A 66 9.74 0.92 39.19
N GLU A 67 9.85 2.24 39.27
CA GLU A 67 8.94 3.11 40.03
C GLU A 67 8.18 4.02 39.08
N ALA A 68 6.91 4.29 39.37
CA ALA A 68 6.09 5.18 38.55
C ALA A 68 5.22 6.07 39.43
N GLN A 69 5.22 7.37 39.16
CA GLN A 69 4.42 8.35 39.90
C GLN A 69 3.78 9.35 38.95
N VAL A 70 2.54 9.72 39.24
CA VAL A 70 1.85 10.81 38.53
C VAL A 70 1.80 12.05 39.42
N THR A 71 2.31 13.17 38.94
CA THR A 71 2.29 14.45 39.67
C THR A 71 2.09 15.62 38.71
N ALA A 72 1.09 16.47 38.98
CA ALA A 72 0.78 17.67 38.21
C ALA A 72 0.71 17.43 36.67
N GLY A 73 -0.03 16.39 36.27
CA GLY A 73 -0.20 16.02 34.86
C GLY A 73 1.02 15.40 34.20
N ARG A 74 2.03 14.97 34.97
CA ARG A 74 3.23 14.27 34.48
C ARG A 74 3.31 12.85 35.02
N LEU A 75 3.62 11.89 34.17
CA LEU A 75 3.98 10.54 34.55
C LEU A 75 5.50 10.43 34.58
N THR A 76 6.07 10.15 35.74
CA THR A 76 7.51 9.91 35.92
C THR A 76 7.73 8.42 36.12
N ILE A 77 8.60 7.82 35.30
CA ILE A 77 9.02 6.43 35.41
C ILE A 77 10.51 6.41 35.72
N THR A 78 10.87 5.88 36.89
CA THR A 78 12.27 5.75 37.32
C THR A 78 12.67 4.28 37.21
N TYR A 79 13.69 4.01 36.41
CA TYR A 79 14.27 2.69 36.26
C TYR A 79 15.69 2.68 36.83
N THR A 80 15.99 1.66 37.64
CA THR A 80 17.35 1.39 38.12
C THR A 80 17.87 0.18 37.37
N VAL A 81 18.95 0.35 36.61
CA VAL A 81 19.55 -0.72 35.82
C VAL A 81 20.01 -1.83 36.76
N GLY A 82 19.55 -3.04 36.53
CA GLY A 82 19.89 -4.23 37.31
C GLY A 82 20.25 -5.39 36.40
N GLU A 83 20.52 -6.57 36.96
CA GLU A 83 20.69 -7.80 36.17
C GLU A 83 19.45 -8.11 35.33
N GLU A 84 19.58 -8.91 34.26
CA GLU A 84 18.43 -9.28 33.41
C GLU A 84 17.32 -9.89 34.26
N PRO A 85 16.16 -9.23 34.41
CA PRO A 85 15.10 -9.72 35.27
C PRO A 85 14.31 -10.83 34.57
N ASP A 86 13.70 -11.73 35.36
CA ASP A 86 12.75 -12.74 34.86
C ASP A 86 11.51 -12.08 34.19
N GLU A 87 11.18 -10.84 34.56
CA GLU A 87 10.12 -10.03 33.98
C GLU A 87 10.64 -8.64 33.60
N TRP A 88 10.35 -8.17 32.38
CA TRP A 88 10.82 -6.87 31.90
C TRP A 88 10.27 -5.70 32.74
N PRO A 89 11.11 -4.69 33.06
CA PRO A 89 10.67 -3.54 33.83
C PRO A 89 9.55 -2.78 33.12
N HIS A 90 8.50 -2.45 33.87
CA HIS A 90 7.34 -1.79 33.30
C HIS A 90 6.52 -1.01 34.33
N ALA A 91 5.83 0.02 33.84
CA ALA A 91 4.80 0.75 34.54
C ALA A 91 3.47 0.58 33.79
N GLN A 92 2.45 0.03 34.44
CA GLN A 92 1.14 -0.22 33.86
C GLN A 92 0.00 0.45 34.62
N CYS A 93 -1.05 0.79 33.89
CA CYS A 93 -2.28 1.36 34.39
C CYS A 93 -3.43 0.47 33.95
N ALA A 94 -4.10 -0.17 34.92
CA ALA A 94 -5.36 -0.86 34.69
C ALA A 94 -6.49 0.18 34.62
N LEU A 95 -7.21 0.20 33.50
CA LEU A 95 -8.31 1.12 33.27
C LEU A 95 -9.58 0.55 33.94
N PRO A 96 -10.17 1.24 34.94
CA PRO A 96 -11.34 0.74 35.67
C PRO A 96 -12.58 0.59 34.78
N THR A 97 -12.61 1.28 33.64
CA THR A 97 -13.57 1.08 32.57
C THR A 97 -12.81 1.02 31.24
N PRO A 98 -13.06 0.03 30.37
CA PRO A 98 -12.41 -0.03 29.07
C PRO A 98 -12.59 1.27 28.28
N LEU A 99 -11.48 1.82 27.79
CA LEU A 99 -11.44 3.03 27.00
C LEU A 99 -11.49 2.68 25.52
N ASP A 100 -12.49 3.17 24.79
CA ASP A 100 -12.53 3.02 23.33
C ASP A 100 -11.55 4.00 22.67
N LEU A 101 -10.39 3.46 22.28
CA LEU A 101 -9.35 4.17 21.53
C LEU A 101 -9.49 3.99 20.01
N SER A 102 -10.43 3.16 19.54
CA SER A 102 -10.48 2.69 18.15
C SER A 102 -10.78 3.79 17.13
N GLY A 103 -11.32 4.93 17.58
CA GLY A 103 -11.61 6.09 16.75
C GLY A 103 -10.44 7.05 16.53
N TRP A 104 -9.25 6.79 17.10
CA TRP A 104 -8.11 7.71 17.08
C TRP A 104 -6.93 7.15 16.30
N ALA A 105 -6.19 8.03 15.62
CA ALA A 105 -5.04 7.63 14.82
C ALA A 105 -3.77 7.52 15.67
N ARG A 106 -3.59 8.41 16.66
CA ARG A 106 -2.34 8.53 17.40
C ARG A 106 -2.58 8.83 18.88
N LEU A 107 -1.65 8.39 19.71
CA LEU A 107 -1.43 8.89 21.07
C LEU A 107 -0.12 9.68 21.06
N GLU A 108 -0.20 10.99 21.25
CA GLU A 108 0.95 11.88 21.29
C GLU A 108 1.26 12.30 22.73
N PHE A 109 2.54 12.46 23.05
CA PHE A 109 3.00 12.99 24.33
C PHE A 109 4.41 13.60 24.17
N GLU A 110 4.80 14.42 25.14
CA GLU A 110 6.18 14.90 25.24
C GLU A 110 6.92 14.03 26.27
N VAL A 111 8.16 13.64 25.96
CA VAL A 111 9.02 12.86 26.84
C VAL A 111 10.39 13.53 26.97
N ILE A 112 10.94 13.49 28.17
CA ILE A 112 12.35 13.81 28.46
C ILE A 112 12.93 12.64 29.23
N ALA A 113 14.18 12.29 28.96
CA ALA A 113 14.92 11.38 29.82
C ALA A 113 16.07 12.08 30.54
N ARG A 114 16.35 11.60 31.75
CA ARG A 114 17.50 12.00 32.57
C ARG A 114 18.31 10.76 32.89
N THR A 115 19.59 10.80 32.55
CA THR A 115 20.52 9.67 32.69
C THR A 115 21.95 10.21 32.74
N PRO A 116 22.91 9.50 33.35
CA PRO A 116 24.33 9.85 33.26
C PRO A 116 24.95 9.68 31.87
N ARG A 117 24.24 9.08 30.90
CA ARG A 117 24.75 8.85 29.53
C ARG A 117 24.47 10.02 28.60
N ALA A 118 25.26 10.15 27.53
CA ALA A 118 25.10 11.20 26.52
C ALA A 118 23.93 10.92 25.55
N THR A 119 23.58 9.65 25.35
CA THR A 119 22.48 9.20 24.49
C THR A 119 21.84 7.94 25.06
N LEU A 120 20.53 7.79 24.87
CA LEU A 120 19.83 6.54 25.13
C LEU A 120 19.69 5.68 23.87
N PRO A 121 19.77 4.35 23.97
CA PRO A 121 19.59 3.46 22.83
C PRO A 121 18.18 3.58 22.23
N ARG A 122 18.02 3.11 20.99
CA ARG A 122 16.68 2.94 20.41
C ARG A 122 15.88 1.96 21.28
N ARG A 123 14.55 2.14 21.35
CA ARG A 123 13.64 1.27 22.12
C ARG A 123 13.81 1.32 23.65
N SER A 124 14.51 2.30 24.21
CA SER A 124 14.59 2.43 25.68
C SER A 124 13.23 2.53 26.37
N LEU A 125 12.21 2.98 25.65
CA LEU A 125 10.83 3.05 26.12
C LEU A 125 9.92 2.39 25.06
N SER A 126 8.89 1.67 25.48
CA SER A 126 7.88 1.12 24.58
C SER A 126 6.51 1.31 25.19
N PHE A 127 5.49 1.47 24.35
CA PHE A 127 4.10 1.59 24.76
C PHE A 127 3.32 0.33 24.38
N GLN A 128 2.56 -0.21 25.32
CA GLN A 128 1.68 -1.35 25.11
C GLN A 128 0.25 -1.01 25.52
N VAL A 129 -0.71 -1.55 24.78
CA VAL A 129 -2.13 -1.54 25.06
C VAL A 129 -2.63 -2.97 25.24
N GLY A 130 -3.37 -3.23 26.30
CA GLY A 130 -4.05 -4.49 26.58
C GLY A 130 -5.57 -4.34 26.46
N SER A 131 -6.25 -5.43 26.10
CA SER A 131 -7.70 -5.49 25.96
C SER A 131 -8.36 -6.40 27.00
N ALA A 132 -9.65 -6.17 27.25
CA ALA A 132 -10.46 -6.97 28.18
C ALA A 132 -10.51 -8.48 27.86
N HIS A 133 -10.15 -8.88 26.64
CA HIS A 133 -10.12 -10.28 26.21
C HIS A 133 -8.71 -10.90 26.20
N GLY A 134 -7.74 -10.23 26.82
CA GLY A 134 -6.36 -10.73 26.95
C GLY A 134 -5.48 -10.54 25.71
N SER A 135 -5.98 -9.89 24.66
CA SER A 135 -5.14 -9.49 23.52
C SER A 135 -4.34 -8.23 23.86
N GLN A 136 -3.09 -8.15 23.41
CA GLN A 136 -2.20 -7.02 23.64
C GLN A 136 -1.49 -6.59 22.34
N TRP A 137 -1.15 -5.31 22.25
CA TRP A 137 -0.39 -4.73 21.14
C TRP A 137 0.64 -3.74 21.69
N GLN A 138 1.84 -3.74 21.14
CA GLN A 138 2.96 -2.92 21.58
C GLN A 138 3.61 -2.21 20.39
N GLN A 139 4.12 -1.00 20.64
CA GLN A 139 4.99 -0.26 19.74
C GLN A 139 6.13 0.37 20.54
N ASP A 140 7.34 0.29 20.01
CA ASP A 140 8.47 1.01 20.59
C ASP A 140 8.24 2.51 20.45
N THR A 141 8.45 3.26 21.52
CA THR A 141 8.45 4.72 21.50
C THR A 141 9.92 5.15 21.41
N LEU A 142 10.25 6.26 20.75
CA LEU A 142 11.63 6.68 20.40
C LEU A 142 12.22 5.99 19.14
N PRO A 143 11.92 6.51 17.93
CA PRO A 143 12.50 6.01 16.68
C PRO A 143 14.00 6.39 16.51
N GLN A 144 14.52 7.31 17.34
CA GLN A 144 15.91 7.76 17.33
C GLN A 144 16.49 7.75 18.75
N PRO A 145 17.84 7.67 18.90
CA PRO A 145 18.48 7.83 20.21
C PRO A 145 18.05 9.14 20.86
N LEU A 146 17.54 9.07 22.08
CA LEU A 146 17.10 10.25 22.82
C LEU A 146 18.32 10.96 23.41
N VAL A 147 18.43 12.28 23.20
CA VAL A 147 19.42 13.13 23.86
C VAL A 147 18.87 13.53 25.24
N PRO A 148 19.54 13.14 26.34
CA PRO A 148 19.08 13.45 27.69
C PRO A 148 19.05 14.96 27.96
N GLY A 149 18.03 15.41 28.69
CA GLY A 149 17.86 16.82 29.05
C GLY A 149 16.99 17.65 28.09
N GLU A 150 16.60 17.12 26.93
CA GLU A 150 15.70 17.80 25.99
C GLU A 150 14.31 17.15 25.94
N TRP A 151 13.28 17.98 25.79
CA TRP A 151 11.92 17.50 25.56
C TRP A 151 11.74 17.12 24.10
N VAL A 152 11.38 15.86 23.85
CA VAL A 152 11.07 15.35 22.52
C VAL A 152 9.58 15.05 22.44
N ARG A 153 8.98 15.36 21.30
CA ARG A 153 7.60 14.96 20.99
C ARG A 153 7.61 13.54 20.44
N GLU A 154 6.85 12.68 21.09
CA GLU A 154 6.67 11.30 20.70
C GLU A 154 5.21 11.02 20.33
N SER A 155 5.03 10.00 19.49
CA SER A 155 3.70 9.56 19.10
C SER A 155 3.66 8.04 18.89
N VAL A 156 2.67 7.41 19.50
CA VAL A 156 2.29 6.03 19.25
C VAL A 156 1.25 6.02 18.12
N ASP A 157 1.51 5.24 17.07
CA ASP A 157 0.64 5.05 15.91
C ASP A 157 -0.44 3.99 16.21
N LEU A 158 -1.60 4.46 16.69
CA LEU A 158 -2.72 3.58 17.03
C LEU A 158 -3.35 2.91 15.79
N LEU A 159 -2.99 3.32 14.57
CA LEU A 159 -3.46 2.66 13.34
C LEU A 159 -2.86 1.27 13.19
N GLU A 160 -1.61 1.10 13.62
CA GLU A 160 -0.93 -0.19 13.67
C GLU A 160 -1.63 -1.13 14.67
N CYS A 161 -2.25 -0.58 15.72
CA CYS A 161 -3.01 -1.36 16.69
C CYS A 161 -4.36 -1.91 16.13
N PRO A 162 -4.64 -3.21 16.30
CA PRO A 162 -5.93 -3.82 15.92
C PRO A 162 -7.15 -3.09 16.52
N PRO A 163 -8.22 -2.77 15.74
CA PRO A 163 -9.39 -2.06 16.26
C PRO A 163 -10.03 -2.75 17.47
N PHE A 164 -10.10 -4.09 17.47
CA PHE A 164 -10.74 -4.84 18.55
C PHE A 164 -9.94 -4.78 19.87
N VAL A 165 -8.62 -4.56 19.81
CA VAL A 165 -7.80 -4.29 21.01
C VAL A 165 -8.12 -2.91 21.55
N LEU A 166 -8.22 -1.92 20.66
CA LEU A 166 -8.52 -0.53 21.03
C LEU A 166 -9.96 -0.30 21.51
N THR A 167 -10.95 -1.04 21.01
CA THR A 167 -12.36 -0.88 21.41
C THR A 167 -12.61 -1.24 22.86
N THR A 168 -11.78 -2.13 23.42
CA THR A 168 -11.91 -2.65 24.79
C THR A 168 -10.60 -2.51 25.54
N ALA A 169 -9.82 -1.47 25.23
CA ALA A 169 -8.54 -1.22 25.88
C ALA A 169 -8.79 -1.06 27.38
N ASN A 170 -8.24 -1.97 28.18
CA ASN A 170 -8.41 -2.00 29.62
C ASN A 170 -7.07 -1.86 30.37
N ARG A 171 -5.96 -1.78 29.64
CA ARG A 171 -4.62 -1.63 30.20
C ARG A 171 -3.77 -0.77 29.27
N LEU A 172 -3.08 0.22 29.84
CA LEU A 172 -2.02 0.97 29.16
C LEU A 172 -0.71 0.70 29.90
N GLN A 173 0.40 0.51 29.20
CA GLN A 173 1.66 0.12 29.83
C GLN A 173 2.85 0.72 29.10
N PHE A 174 3.86 1.14 29.87
CA PHE A 174 5.17 1.52 29.38
C PHE A 174 6.19 0.44 29.78
N PHE A 175 6.91 -0.11 28.81
CA PHE A 175 7.95 -1.12 28.98
C PHE A 175 9.34 -0.52 28.76
N LEU A 176 10.33 -1.09 29.44
CA LEU A 176 11.74 -0.72 29.34
C LEU A 176 12.56 -1.98 29.02
N TRP A 177 13.36 -1.96 27.96
CA TRP A 177 14.16 -3.12 27.55
C TRP A 177 15.52 -3.14 28.28
N ASN A 178 15.62 -3.83 29.43
CA ASN A 178 16.84 -3.83 30.26
C ASN A 178 18.12 -4.17 29.47
N ARG A 179 18.06 -5.18 28.59
CA ARG A 179 19.21 -5.61 27.78
C ARG A 179 19.77 -4.49 26.90
N ASP A 180 18.92 -3.59 26.40
CA ASP A 180 19.38 -2.47 25.56
C ASP A 180 20.14 -1.44 26.39
N PHE A 181 19.83 -1.27 27.68
CA PHE A 181 20.61 -0.43 28.59
C PHE A 181 22.00 -1.04 28.85
N HIS A 182 22.10 -2.34 29.12
CA HIS A 182 23.40 -3.02 29.25
C HIS A 182 24.25 -2.90 27.98
N ASN A 183 23.64 -3.10 26.81
CA ASN A 183 24.31 -2.94 25.52
C ASN A 183 24.79 -1.49 25.27
N ALA A 184 24.08 -0.51 25.81
CA ALA A 184 24.49 0.90 25.79
C ALA A 184 25.54 1.25 26.87
N GLY A 185 26.08 0.23 27.57
CA GLY A 185 27.18 0.35 28.52
C GLY A 185 26.77 0.80 29.92
N PHE A 186 25.47 0.82 30.23
CA PHE A 186 24.99 1.14 31.58
C PHE A 186 25.52 0.15 32.61
N GLN A 187 25.77 0.63 33.82
CA GLN A 187 26.22 -0.20 34.94
C GLN A 187 25.06 -0.49 35.89
N ALA A 188 25.11 -1.64 36.57
CA ALA A 188 24.13 -1.97 37.61
C ALA A 188 24.08 -0.86 38.68
N GLY A 189 22.88 -0.43 39.04
CA GLY A 189 22.62 0.69 39.95
C GLY A 189 22.49 2.05 39.28
N GLU A 190 22.85 2.22 38.00
CA GLU A 190 22.61 3.49 37.29
C GLU A 190 21.10 3.72 37.10
N GLN A 191 20.65 4.97 37.30
CA GLN A 191 19.25 5.35 37.14
C GLN A 191 18.96 6.05 35.81
N VAL A 192 17.82 5.69 35.23
CA VAL A 192 17.23 6.35 34.06
C VAL A 192 15.81 6.79 34.43
N VAL A 193 15.53 8.08 34.27
CA VAL A 193 14.23 8.67 34.58
C VAL A 193 13.57 9.17 33.30
N PHE A 194 12.35 8.71 33.01
CA PHE A 194 11.50 9.23 31.94
C PHE A 194 10.39 10.08 32.54
N GLU A 195 10.26 11.34 32.11
CA GLU A 195 9.10 12.19 32.43
C GLU A 195 8.24 12.37 31.18
N LEU A 196 6.96 12.05 31.26
CA LEU A 196 5.98 12.15 30.18
C LEU A 196 4.90 13.18 30.51
N ARG A 197 4.56 14.06 29.56
CA ARG A 197 3.53 15.09 29.73
C ARG A 197 2.73 15.35 28.45
N ASN A 198 1.69 16.18 28.56
CA ASN A 198 0.91 16.67 27.42
C ASN A 198 0.30 15.55 26.56
N ALA A 199 -0.11 14.45 27.20
CA ALA A 199 -0.67 13.31 26.50
C ALA A 199 -2.01 13.65 25.85
N ARG A 200 -2.17 13.30 24.58
CA ARG A 200 -3.42 13.51 23.84
C ARG A 200 -3.63 12.45 22.77
N LEU A 201 -4.88 12.07 22.56
CA LEU A 201 -5.29 11.37 21.35
C LEU A 201 -5.39 12.39 20.23
N ALA A 202 -4.77 12.11 19.09
CA ALA A 202 -4.72 13.01 17.94
C ALA A 202 -5.10 12.27 16.66
N GLY A 203 -5.85 12.95 15.80
CA GLY A 203 -6.29 12.42 14.52
C GLY A 203 -7.39 11.38 14.66
N ARG A 204 -8.20 11.21 13.61
CA ARG A 204 -9.22 10.17 13.57
C ARG A 204 -8.69 8.95 12.84
N ARG A 205 -8.92 7.77 13.40
CA ARG A 205 -8.72 6.52 12.66
C ARG A 205 -9.62 6.56 11.43
N PRO A 206 -9.11 6.22 10.23
CA PRO A 206 -9.96 6.09 9.07
C PRO A 206 -11.05 5.07 9.35
N SER A 207 -12.30 5.53 9.43
CA SER A 207 -13.41 4.65 9.74
C SER A 207 -13.88 3.97 8.46
N ALA A 208 -14.03 2.64 8.48
CA ALA A 208 -14.79 1.93 7.46
C ALA A 208 -16.28 2.32 7.44
N LYS A 209 -16.77 3.06 8.45
CA LYS A 209 -18.21 3.31 8.67
C LYS A 209 -18.79 4.51 7.94
N ARG A 210 -18.00 5.32 7.23
CA ARG A 210 -18.55 6.43 6.45
C ARG A 210 -17.74 6.66 5.17
N SER A 211 -18.31 6.21 4.04
CA SER A 211 -17.87 6.59 2.70
C SER A 211 -17.71 8.11 2.63
N LEU A 212 -16.64 8.56 1.98
CA LEU A 212 -16.36 9.98 1.75
C LEU A 212 -17.35 10.60 0.77
N PHE A 213 -18.04 9.77 -0.01
CA PHE A 213 -19.03 10.15 -1.00
C PHE A 213 -20.41 9.62 -0.59
N PRO A 214 -21.50 10.11 -1.21
CA PRO A 214 -22.83 9.54 -0.98
C PRO A 214 -22.79 8.02 -1.22
N PRO A 215 -23.26 7.19 -0.25
CA PRO A 215 -23.07 5.75 -0.31
C PRO A 215 -23.75 5.16 -1.56
N GLN A 216 -22.97 4.43 -2.35
CA GLN A 216 -23.44 3.65 -3.49
C GLN A 216 -23.16 2.18 -3.23
N PRO A 217 -24.14 1.42 -2.70
CA PRO A 217 -23.94 0.01 -2.44
C PRO A 217 -23.44 -0.75 -3.68
N LEU A 218 -22.34 -1.46 -3.54
CA LEU A 218 -21.77 -2.32 -4.60
C LEU A 218 -22.23 -3.78 -4.48
N GLN A 219 -22.83 -4.15 -3.35
CA GLN A 219 -23.27 -5.51 -3.08
C GLN A 219 -24.68 -5.75 -3.65
N HIS A 220 -24.84 -6.79 -4.46
CA HIS A 220 -26.13 -7.14 -5.07
C HIS A 220 -26.60 -8.51 -4.60
N VAL A 221 -27.81 -8.56 -4.03
CA VAL A 221 -28.44 -9.84 -3.67
C VAL A 221 -28.96 -10.52 -4.94
N LEU A 222 -28.51 -11.76 -5.16
CA LEU A 222 -28.94 -12.59 -6.29
C LEU A 222 -30.08 -13.52 -5.89
N ALA A 223 -30.02 -14.11 -4.69
CA ALA A 223 -31.09 -14.98 -4.18
C ALA A 223 -31.08 -15.08 -2.65
N THR A 224 -32.27 -15.24 -2.07
CA THR A 224 -32.47 -15.57 -0.65
C THR A 224 -33.41 -16.78 -0.56
N GLY A 225 -32.88 -17.96 -0.89
CA GLY A 225 -33.65 -19.20 -0.96
C GLY A 225 -33.71 -19.97 0.36
N SER A 226 -34.43 -21.10 0.35
CA SER A 226 -34.48 -22.06 1.47
C SER A 226 -33.18 -22.82 1.67
N ARG A 227 -32.40 -23.07 0.60
CA ARG A 227 -31.12 -23.79 0.65
C ARG A 227 -29.89 -22.89 0.83
N ALA A 228 -29.92 -21.68 0.27
CA ALA A 228 -28.77 -20.79 0.26
C ALA A 228 -29.16 -19.31 0.14
N GLN A 229 -28.28 -18.44 0.62
CA GLN A 229 -28.28 -17.00 0.31
C GLN A 229 -27.09 -16.72 -0.61
N VAL A 230 -27.32 -15.92 -1.65
CA VAL A 230 -26.31 -15.61 -2.67
C VAL A 230 -26.31 -14.12 -2.96
N TRP A 231 -25.13 -13.50 -2.91
CA TRP A 231 -24.91 -12.10 -3.24
C TRP A 231 -23.55 -11.90 -3.93
N THR A 232 -23.35 -10.72 -4.50
CA THR A 232 -22.04 -10.29 -5.00
C THR A 232 -21.33 -9.39 -4.00
N GLU A 233 -20.01 -9.48 -3.99
CA GLU A 233 -19.11 -8.64 -3.19
C GLU A 233 -18.06 -7.98 -4.10
N PRO A 234 -17.64 -6.73 -3.79
CA PRO A 234 -16.45 -6.15 -4.38
C PRO A 234 -15.20 -7.02 -4.15
N ALA A 235 -14.24 -6.91 -5.07
CA ALA A 235 -12.97 -7.64 -5.01
C ALA A 235 -12.15 -7.32 -3.74
N ASP A 236 -12.21 -6.06 -3.30
CA ASP A 236 -11.51 -5.52 -2.14
C ASP A 236 -12.19 -5.83 -0.79
N ASN A 237 -13.31 -6.56 -0.78
CA ASN A 237 -13.91 -7.11 0.43
C ASN A 237 -13.46 -8.55 0.71
N LYS A 238 -13.11 -8.86 1.96
CA LYS A 238 -12.82 -10.25 2.38
C LYS A 238 -14.10 -10.93 2.85
N VAL A 239 -14.49 -12.00 2.14
CA VAL A 239 -15.69 -12.79 2.47
C VAL A 239 -15.33 -13.90 3.45
N LEU A 240 -15.49 -13.60 4.75
CA LEU A 240 -15.25 -14.55 5.84
C LEU A 240 -16.32 -15.67 5.89
N PRO A 241 -16.03 -16.84 6.49
CA PRO A 241 -17.03 -17.92 6.65
C PRO A 241 -18.31 -17.50 7.37
N GLU A 242 -18.21 -16.59 8.32
CA GLU A 242 -19.33 -16.03 9.08
C GLU A 242 -20.09 -14.92 8.33
N ALA A 243 -19.61 -14.47 7.16
CA ALA A 243 -20.22 -13.39 6.42
C ALA A 243 -21.70 -13.69 6.12
N GLY A 244 -22.57 -12.74 6.44
CA GLY A 244 -24.00 -12.80 6.15
C GLY A 244 -24.35 -11.96 4.93
N LEU A 245 -25.66 -11.85 4.67
CA LEU A 245 -26.15 -10.92 3.65
C LEU A 245 -25.69 -9.49 3.95
N PRO A 246 -25.41 -8.70 2.90
CA PRO A 246 -25.07 -7.29 3.04
C PRO A 246 -26.19 -6.55 3.79
N LYS A 247 -25.81 -5.66 4.71
CA LYS A 247 -26.77 -4.88 5.51
C LYS A 247 -27.50 -3.82 4.69
N GLN A 248 -26.82 -3.27 3.69
CA GLN A 248 -27.35 -2.23 2.81
C GLN A 248 -27.05 -2.59 1.34
N PRO A 249 -27.71 -3.61 0.77
CA PRO A 249 -27.49 -3.97 -0.62
C PRO A 249 -28.01 -2.91 -1.59
N ALA A 250 -27.51 -2.95 -2.82
CA ALA A 250 -28.05 -2.16 -3.90
C ALA A 250 -29.54 -2.46 -4.12
N LYS A 251 -30.33 -1.42 -4.40
CA LYS A 251 -31.78 -1.55 -4.66
C LYS A 251 -32.06 -2.46 -5.86
N GLN A 252 -31.19 -2.41 -6.88
CA GLN A 252 -31.32 -3.25 -8.07
C GLN A 252 -30.88 -4.68 -7.75
N ARG A 253 -31.86 -5.58 -7.63
CA ARG A 253 -31.63 -7.02 -7.43
C ARG A 253 -31.25 -7.72 -8.73
N GLY A 254 -30.41 -8.75 -8.63
CA GLY A 254 -30.11 -9.66 -9.73
C GLY A 254 -29.35 -9.07 -10.92
N VAL A 255 -28.79 -7.86 -10.82
CA VAL A 255 -27.92 -7.25 -11.84
C VAL A 255 -26.60 -6.88 -11.19
N VAL A 256 -25.49 -7.29 -11.81
CA VAL A 256 -24.12 -6.99 -11.41
C VAL A 256 -23.56 -5.98 -12.40
N PRO A 257 -23.54 -4.68 -12.08
CA PRO A 257 -22.97 -3.65 -12.93
C PRO A 257 -21.46 -3.65 -12.83
N LEU A 258 -20.79 -3.73 -13.97
CA LEU A 258 -19.34 -3.69 -14.11
C LEU A 258 -18.97 -2.60 -15.12
N GLU A 259 -17.84 -1.94 -14.90
CA GLU A 259 -17.33 -0.85 -15.73
C GLU A 259 -15.83 -1.06 -15.94
N ALA A 260 -15.35 -0.99 -17.18
CA ALA A 260 -13.95 -1.27 -17.52
C ALA A 260 -13.47 -0.48 -18.74
N ALA A 261 -12.19 -0.19 -18.81
CA ALA A 261 -11.53 0.24 -20.04
C ALA A 261 -11.17 -0.97 -20.91
N GLY A 262 -10.71 -0.74 -22.14
CA GLY A 262 -9.98 -1.78 -22.87
C GLY A 262 -8.64 -2.07 -22.18
N ASN A 263 -8.12 -3.29 -22.31
CA ASN A 263 -6.91 -3.75 -21.64
C ASN A 263 -6.93 -3.62 -20.10
N ASP A 264 -8.11 -3.87 -19.53
CA ASP A 264 -8.41 -3.77 -18.11
C ASP A 264 -8.99 -5.10 -17.64
N TYR A 265 -8.81 -5.49 -16.37
CA TYR A 265 -9.68 -6.51 -15.80
C TYR A 265 -10.62 -5.93 -14.75
N VAL A 266 -11.73 -6.63 -14.57
CA VAL A 266 -12.70 -6.32 -13.52
C VAL A 266 -12.99 -7.58 -12.74
N ASP A 267 -12.80 -7.46 -11.44
CA ASP A 267 -13.02 -8.52 -10.48
C ASP A 267 -14.23 -8.26 -9.59
N PHE A 268 -14.92 -9.33 -9.24
CA PHE A 268 -15.90 -9.35 -8.16
C PHE A 268 -16.02 -10.76 -7.59
N GLN A 269 -16.65 -10.88 -6.43
CA GLN A 269 -16.89 -12.17 -5.80
C GLN A 269 -18.37 -12.52 -5.82
N VAL A 270 -18.66 -13.83 -5.92
CA VAL A 270 -19.98 -14.38 -5.65
C VAL A 270 -19.91 -15.14 -4.34
N ALA A 271 -20.56 -14.60 -3.31
CA ALA A 271 -20.63 -15.21 -1.99
C ALA A 271 -21.86 -16.10 -1.87
N VAL A 272 -21.65 -17.32 -1.38
CA VAL A 272 -22.69 -18.33 -1.21
C VAL A 272 -22.70 -18.76 0.25
N ARG A 273 -23.75 -18.38 0.98
CA ARG A 273 -24.01 -18.83 2.35
C ARG A 273 -24.99 -19.98 2.35
N ALA A 274 -24.57 -21.14 2.82
CA ALA A 274 -25.38 -22.34 2.85
C ALA A 274 -26.23 -22.40 4.12
N LYS A 275 -27.54 -22.67 3.97
CA LYS A 275 -28.43 -22.99 5.11
C LYS A 275 -28.31 -24.47 5.51
N ALA A 276 -28.09 -25.33 4.52
CA ALA A 276 -27.73 -26.73 4.67
C ALA A 276 -26.53 -27.02 3.76
N ALA A 277 -25.67 -27.97 4.13
CA ALA A 277 -24.41 -28.24 3.44
C ALA A 277 -24.64 -28.46 1.92
N LEU A 278 -23.86 -27.76 1.11
CA LEU A 278 -23.93 -27.83 -0.35
C LEU A 278 -22.69 -28.55 -0.87
N ARG A 279 -22.90 -29.68 -1.55
CA ARG A 279 -21.81 -30.39 -2.24
C ARG A 279 -21.66 -29.91 -3.68
N GLY A 280 -20.42 -29.82 -4.15
CA GLY A 280 -20.08 -29.45 -5.51
C GLY A 280 -20.67 -28.10 -5.93
N GLY A 281 -20.63 -27.11 -5.03
CA GLY A 281 -21.02 -25.74 -5.31
C GLY A 281 -20.20 -25.17 -6.47
N SER A 282 -20.84 -24.50 -7.41
CA SER A 282 -20.16 -23.91 -8.57
C SER A 282 -20.80 -22.60 -8.97
N VAL A 283 -19.95 -21.71 -9.49
CA VAL A 283 -20.34 -20.44 -10.09
C VAL A 283 -19.86 -20.46 -11.54
N THR A 284 -20.76 -20.08 -12.45
CA THR A 284 -20.47 -19.97 -13.88
C THR A 284 -20.88 -18.59 -14.35
N VAL A 285 -20.06 -17.97 -15.18
CA VAL A 285 -20.35 -16.66 -15.77
C VAL A 285 -20.27 -16.79 -17.28
N THR A 286 -21.34 -16.43 -17.98
CA THR A 286 -21.30 -16.36 -19.44
C THR A 286 -20.58 -15.07 -19.86
N PRO A 287 -19.72 -15.13 -20.90
CA PRO A 287 -19.00 -13.94 -21.36
C PRO A 287 -19.98 -12.83 -21.77
N PRO A 288 -19.84 -11.60 -21.24
CA PRO A 288 -20.67 -10.48 -21.66
C PRO A 288 -20.55 -10.19 -23.15
N ARG A 289 -21.68 -10.16 -23.85
CA ARG A 289 -21.76 -9.94 -25.31
C ARG A 289 -22.90 -9.02 -25.72
N ALA A 290 -22.77 -8.44 -26.91
CA ALA A 290 -23.80 -7.64 -27.58
C ALA A 290 -23.68 -7.86 -29.10
N GLY A 291 -24.74 -8.37 -29.74
CA GLY A 291 -24.75 -8.64 -31.19
C GLY A 291 -23.59 -9.52 -31.67
N GLY A 292 -23.25 -10.58 -30.92
CA GLY A 292 -22.15 -11.50 -31.21
C GLY A 292 -20.73 -10.99 -30.85
N ARG A 293 -20.58 -9.69 -30.57
CA ARG A 293 -19.31 -9.05 -30.19
C ARG A 293 -19.18 -8.96 -28.66
N GLY A 294 -17.96 -8.77 -28.14
CA GLY A 294 -17.69 -8.64 -26.70
C GLY A 294 -16.65 -9.66 -26.23
N LEU A 295 -16.84 -10.17 -25.02
CA LEU A 295 -15.88 -11.06 -24.36
C LEU A 295 -16.00 -12.50 -24.89
N THR A 296 -14.87 -13.22 -24.88
CA THR A 296 -14.82 -14.65 -25.20
C THR A 296 -14.75 -15.50 -23.94
N PRO A 297 -14.98 -16.83 -24.00
CA PRO A 297 -14.81 -17.68 -22.82
C PRO A 297 -13.42 -17.58 -22.17
N LYS A 298 -12.36 -17.32 -22.95
CA LYS A 298 -10.99 -17.13 -22.42
C LYS A 298 -10.84 -15.86 -21.57
N CYS A 299 -11.76 -14.91 -21.71
CA CYS A 299 -11.77 -13.66 -20.95
C CYS A 299 -12.40 -13.83 -19.56
N VAL A 300 -13.00 -14.98 -19.25
CA VAL A 300 -13.75 -15.22 -18.01
C VAL A 300 -13.08 -16.31 -17.20
N GLN A 301 -12.73 -16.01 -15.96
CA GLN A 301 -12.24 -17.00 -15.01
C GLN A 301 -13.09 -16.97 -13.74
N VAL A 302 -13.41 -18.14 -13.21
CA VAL A 302 -14.11 -18.29 -11.93
C VAL A 302 -13.35 -19.29 -11.07
N ARG A 303 -12.92 -18.86 -9.89
CA ARG A 303 -12.07 -19.63 -8.98
C ARG A 303 -12.67 -19.62 -7.56
N PRO A 304 -12.83 -20.76 -6.89
CA PRO A 304 -13.18 -20.77 -5.48
C PRO A 304 -12.08 -20.07 -4.66
N VAL A 305 -12.49 -19.28 -3.67
CA VAL A 305 -11.56 -18.67 -2.72
C VAL A 305 -11.33 -19.65 -1.57
N GLY A 306 -10.09 -20.09 -1.40
CA GLY A 306 -9.66 -20.93 -0.30
C GLY A 306 -9.46 -20.14 0.99
N LEU A 307 -9.35 -20.86 2.10
CA LEU A 307 -9.18 -20.30 3.43
C LEU A 307 -7.85 -20.75 4.03
N VAL A 308 -7.23 -19.87 4.79
CA VAL A 308 -6.05 -20.13 5.61
C VAL A 308 -6.33 -19.71 7.04
N LYS A 309 -5.80 -20.45 8.02
CA LYS A 309 -6.06 -20.18 9.43
C LYS A 309 -5.02 -19.21 9.98
N THR A 310 -5.46 -18.08 10.49
CA THR A 310 -4.63 -17.10 11.19
C THR A 310 -4.81 -17.26 12.69
N GLU A 311 -3.74 -17.60 13.41
CA GLU A 311 -3.81 -17.81 14.87
C GLU A 311 -3.63 -16.52 15.66
N LYS A 312 -2.75 -15.65 15.16
CA LYS A 312 -2.52 -14.29 15.64
C LYS A 312 -2.93 -13.33 14.54
N THR A 313 -3.40 -12.15 14.92
CA THR A 313 -3.83 -11.15 13.96
C THR A 313 -2.94 -9.90 13.99
N SER A 314 -2.73 -9.35 12.80
CA SER A 314 -2.07 -8.07 12.51
C SER A 314 -3.02 -6.87 12.61
N GLY A 315 -4.34 -7.05 12.82
CA GLY A 315 -5.22 -5.89 12.93
C GLY A 315 -6.73 -6.10 12.77
N HIS A 316 -7.19 -6.07 11.53
CA HIS A 316 -8.58 -5.70 11.24
C HIS A 316 -9.54 -6.88 11.23
N ILE A 317 -9.01 -8.08 10.98
CA ILE A 317 -9.77 -9.31 10.91
C ILE A 317 -9.37 -10.17 12.11
N ARG A 318 -10.36 -10.64 12.87
CA ARG A 318 -10.11 -11.51 14.02
C ARG A 318 -9.37 -12.78 13.57
N ALA A 319 -8.49 -13.30 14.42
CA ALA A 319 -7.88 -14.61 14.26
C ALA A 319 -8.95 -15.67 13.92
N GLY A 320 -8.68 -16.50 12.91
CA GLY A 320 -9.62 -17.48 12.38
C GLY A 320 -9.34 -17.81 10.92
N TRP A 321 -10.34 -18.31 10.21
CA TRP A 321 -10.22 -18.66 8.80
C TRP A 321 -10.36 -17.41 7.91
N CYS A 322 -9.27 -17.01 7.27
CA CYS A 322 -9.20 -15.87 6.36
C CYS A 322 -9.18 -16.32 4.89
N PRO A 323 -9.95 -15.66 4.00
CA PRO A 323 -9.90 -15.92 2.56
C PRO A 323 -8.64 -15.33 1.94
N ASP A 324 -7.84 -16.16 1.25
CA ASP A 324 -6.68 -15.66 0.51
C ASP A 324 -6.33 -16.47 -0.75
N PRO A 325 -6.01 -17.77 -0.71
CA PRO A 325 -5.59 -18.48 -1.92
C PRO A 325 -6.74 -18.64 -2.93
N LEU A 326 -6.51 -18.33 -4.20
CA LEU A 326 -7.47 -18.57 -5.28
C LEU A 326 -7.25 -19.96 -5.87
N LEU A 327 -8.16 -20.88 -5.53
CA LEU A 327 -8.09 -22.28 -5.94
C LEU A 327 -8.31 -22.47 -7.43
N GLN A 328 -8.10 -23.69 -7.92
CA GLN A 328 -8.31 -24.00 -9.33
C GLN A 328 -9.78 -23.75 -9.75
N PRO A 329 -10.01 -23.32 -11.00
CA PRO A 329 -11.36 -23.22 -11.54
C PRO A 329 -12.10 -24.54 -11.36
N GLY A 330 -13.27 -24.48 -10.73
CA GLY A 330 -13.99 -25.70 -10.39
C GLY A 330 -15.06 -25.53 -9.34
N LYS A 331 -15.36 -26.65 -8.68
CA LYS A 331 -16.39 -26.77 -7.66
C LYS A 331 -15.77 -26.66 -6.26
N ALA A 332 -16.54 -26.16 -5.30
CA ALA A 332 -16.20 -26.17 -3.89
C ALA A 332 -17.42 -26.51 -3.05
N ASP A 333 -17.22 -27.27 -1.98
CA ASP A 333 -18.26 -27.55 -0.99
C ASP A 333 -18.47 -26.31 -0.11
N VAL A 334 -19.73 -26.07 0.29
CA VAL A 334 -20.12 -24.97 1.18
C VAL A 334 -20.75 -25.58 2.44
N PRO A 335 -20.05 -25.55 3.60
CA PRO A 335 -20.57 -26.11 4.85
C PRO A 335 -21.85 -25.42 5.32
N ALA A 336 -22.70 -26.16 6.04
CA ALA A 336 -23.93 -25.61 6.61
C ALA A 336 -23.62 -24.46 7.58
N GLY A 337 -24.31 -23.32 7.43
CA GLY A 337 -24.10 -22.15 8.29
C GLY A 337 -22.88 -21.31 7.92
N GLU A 338 -22.11 -21.69 6.89
CA GLU A 338 -20.92 -20.96 6.45
C GLU A 338 -21.11 -20.34 5.06
N THR A 339 -20.21 -19.41 4.76
CA THR A 339 -20.07 -18.73 3.48
C THR A 339 -18.80 -19.18 2.77
N ARG A 340 -18.90 -19.36 1.45
CA ARG A 340 -17.76 -19.53 0.55
C ARG A 340 -17.87 -18.54 -0.60
N ALA A 341 -16.74 -17.97 -1.00
CA ALA A 341 -16.66 -17.04 -2.12
C ALA A 341 -16.10 -17.71 -3.37
N PHE A 342 -16.56 -17.25 -4.52
CA PHE A 342 -16.02 -17.57 -5.83
C PHE A 342 -15.57 -16.26 -6.48
N TRP A 343 -14.27 -16.13 -6.71
CA TRP A 343 -13.67 -15.00 -7.42
C TRP A 343 -14.01 -15.08 -8.90
N VAL A 344 -14.57 -14.02 -9.45
CA VAL A 344 -14.87 -13.88 -10.87
C VAL A 344 -13.96 -12.80 -11.44
N ARG A 345 -13.13 -13.17 -12.41
CA ARG A 345 -12.23 -12.27 -13.14
C ARG A 345 -12.67 -12.14 -14.60
N LEU A 346 -12.84 -10.92 -15.08
CA LEU A 346 -13.16 -10.60 -16.47
C LEU A 346 -12.05 -9.74 -17.09
N TYR A 347 -11.33 -10.27 -18.08
CA TYR A 347 -10.41 -9.45 -18.90
C TYR A 347 -11.19 -8.80 -20.06
N VAL A 348 -11.02 -7.49 -20.26
CA VAL A 348 -11.58 -6.74 -21.38
C VAL A 348 -10.46 -6.46 -22.39
N PRO A 349 -10.37 -7.19 -23.52
CA PRO A 349 -9.35 -6.92 -24.52
C PRO A 349 -9.41 -5.49 -25.07
N ALA A 350 -8.25 -4.90 -25.41
CA ALA A 350 -8.16 -3.55 -26.00
C ALA A 350 -9.01 -3.36 -27.27
N SER A 351 -9.31 -4.45 -28.00
CA SER A 351 -10.12 -4.45 -29.22
C SER A 351 -11.63 -4.34 -28.96
N VAL A 352 -12.09 -4.53 -27.73
CA VAL A 352 -13.52 -4.40 -27.38
C VAL A 352 -13.89 -2.92 -27.44
N ARG A 353 -14.93 -2.61 -28.22
CA ARG A 353 -15.37 -1.23 -28.43
C ARG A 353 -16.19 -0.74 -27.24
N LYS A 354 -16.29 0.58 -27.10
CA LYS A 354 -17.22 1.24 -26.19
C LYS A 354 -18.63 0.68 -26.38
N GLY A 355 -19.31 0.36 -25.27
CA GLY A 355 -20.67 -0.16 -25.32
C GLY A 355 -21.11 -0.87 -24.05
N SER A 356 -22.34 -1.38 -24.07
CA SER A 356 -22.91 -2.20 -22.99
C SER A 356 -23.02 -3.64 -23.47
N TYR A 357 -22.55 -4.58 -22.65
CA TYR A 357 -22.49 -6.01 -22.93
C TYR A 357 -23.19 -6.78 -21.81
N GLU A 358 -23.95 -7.81 -22.17
CA GLU A 358 -24.70 -8.60 -21.20
C GLU A 358 -24.21 -10.04 -21.13
N GLY A 359 -24.03 -10.53 -19.91
CA GLY A 359 -23.77 -11.92 -19.56
C GLY A 359 -24.66 -12.34 -18.40
N ALA A 360 -24.42 -13.53 -17.87
CA ALA A 360 -25.19 -14.10 -16.78
C ALA A 360 -24.28 -14.83 -15.80
N VAL A 361 -24.55 -14.63 -14.51
CA VAL A 361 -23.97 -15.43 -13.43
C VAL A 361 -24.99 -16.49 -13.01
N THR A 362 -24.56 -17.74 -12.92
CA THR A 362 -25.38 -18.84 -12.42
C THR A 362 -24.65 -19.60 -11.33
N VAL A 363 -25.32 -19.76 -10.18
CA VAL A 363 -24.81 -20.51 -9.02
C VAL A 363 -25.55 -21.83 -8.92
N ARG A 364 -24.81 -22.93 -8.75
CA ARG A 364 -25.37 -24.30 -8.67
C ARG A 364 -24.79 -25.08 -7.50
N SER A 365 -25.54 -26.07 -7.03
CA SER A 365 -25.03 -27.22 -6.26
C SER A 365 -25.47 -28.49 -6.98
N GLY A 366 -24.52 -29.24 -7.52
CA GLY A 366 -24.81 -30.32 -8.47
C GLY A 366 -25.62 -29.80 -9.67
N ALA A 367 -26.75 -30.44 -9.96
CA ALA A 367 -27.68 -30.02 -11.02
C ALA A 367 -28.62 -28.87 -10.60
N SER A 368 -28.78 -28.61 -9.28
CA SER A 368 -29.72 -27.62 -8.77
C SER A 368 -29.20 -26.19 -8.96
N VAL A 369 -29.99 -25.32 -9.58
CA VAL A 369 -29.70 -23.89 -9.68
C VAL A 369 -30.14 -23.20 -8.39
N LEU A 370 -29.21 -22.54 -7.72
CA LEU A 370 -29.44 -21.81 -6.46
C LEU A 370 -29.74 -20.33 -6.70
N ALA A 371 -29.10 -19.73 -7.71
CA ALA A 371 -29.30 -18.33 -8.07
C ALA A 371 -28.96 -18.07 -9.54
N ARG A 372 -29.59 -17.06 -10.13
CA ARG A 372 -29.23 -16.46 -11.42
C ARG A 372 -29.21 -14.94 -11.29
N GLY A 373 -28.24 -14.32 -11.94
CA GLY A 373 -28.13 -12.87 -12.07
C GLY A 373 -27.63 -12.48 -13.45
N LYS A 374 -27.88 -11.23 -13.86
CA LYS A 374 -27.34 -10.64 -15.08
C LYS A 374 -26.04 -9.94 -14.75
N VAL A 375 -25.03 -10.10 -15.60
CA VAL A 375 -23.80 -9.31 -15.56
C VAL A 375 -23.91 -8.26 -16.66
N ARG A 376 -23.78 -6.98 -16.31
CA ARG A 376 -23.79 -5.88 -17.26
C ARG A 376 -22.44 -5.19 -17.26
N LEU A 377 -21.68 -5.35 -18.34
CA LEU A 377 -20.38 -4.73 -18.51
C LEU A 377 -20.49 -3.50 -19.41
N SER A 378 -20.14 -2.33 -18.88
CA SER A 378 -20.00 -1.09 -19.65
C SER A 378 -18.53 -0.85 -19.96
N VAL A 379 -18.19 -0.82 -21.25
CA VAL A 379 -16.82 -0.60 -21.71
C VAL A 379 -16.64 0.87 -22.10
N TYR A 380 -15.61 1.53 -21.57
CA TYR A 380 -15.24 2.91 -21.89
C TYR A 380 -14.62 3.05 -23.29
N GLY A 381 -14.60 4.26 -23.84
CA GLY A 381 -14.02 4.60 -25.15
C GLY A 381 -12.50 4.73 -25.17
N PHE A 382 -11.78 4.15 -24.23
CA PHE A 382 -10.31 4.13 -24.19
C PHE A 382 -9.81 2.80 -23.65
N ALA A 383 -8.51 2.54 -23.86
CA ALA A 383 -7.81 1.40 -23.30
C ALA A 383 -6.67 1.86 -22.39
N LEU A 384 -6.36 1.07 -21.36
CA LEU A 384 -5.18 1.26 -20.55
C LEU A 384 -3.92 0.96 -21.36
N PRO A 385 -2.83 1.71 -21.14
CA PRO A 385 -1.55 1.44 -21.79
C PRO A 385 -1.07 0.02 -21.47
N ARG A 386 -0.33 -0.56 -22.42
CA ARG A 386 0.39 -1.82 -22.18
C ARG A 386 1.59 -1.60 -21.25
N GLU A 387 2.23 -0.43 -21.37
CA GLU A 387 3.25 0.02 -20.44
C GLU A 387 2.65 0.25 -19.04
N THR A 388 3.46 -0.01 -18.02
CA THR A 388 3.17 0.32 -16.63
C THR A 388 3.92 1.60 -16.29
N HIS A 389 3.35 2.48 -15.47
CA HIS A 389 3.96 3.78 -15.13
C HIS A 389 4.40 3.90 -13.67
N LEU A 390 4.05 2.93 -12.82
CA LEU A 390 4.66 2.75 -11.50
C LEU A 390 5.74 1.66 -11.58
N PRO A 391 7.03 2.00 -11.42
CA PRO A 391 8.08 1.01 -11.27
C PRO A 391 7.82 0.12 -10.04
N THR A 392 7.98 -1.19 -10.20
CA THR A 392 7.90 -2.12 -9.07
C THR A 392 9.11 -3.02 -9.01
N SER A 393 9.43 -3.50 -7.81
CA SER A 393 10.45 -4.52 -7.60
C SER A 393 9.96 -5.55 -6.60
N PHE A 394 9.39 -6.65 -7.11
CA PHE A 394 8.83 -7.70 -6.27
C PHE A 394 9.73 -8.92 -6.38
N GLN A 395 10.35 -9.34 -5.28
CA GLN A 395 11.27 -10.47 -5.33
C GLN A 395 10.50 -11.77 -5.53
N PHE A 396 10.88 -12.53 -6.56
CA PHE A 396 10.61 -13.95 -6.63
C PHE A 396 11.94 -14.67 -6.40
N SER A 397 12.06 -15.37 -5.27
CA SER A 397 13.29 -16.09 -4.92
C SER A 397 13.28 -17.49 -5.51
N ALA A 398 14.28 -17.79 -6.32
CA ALA A 398 14.55 -19.14 -6.80
C ALA A 398 15.46 -19.94 -5.85
N ASP A 399 15.93 -19.32 -4.76
CA ASP A 399 16.73 -19.99 -3.74
C ASP A 399 15.93 -21.15 -3.13
N LYS A 400 16.47 -22.36 -3.26
CA LYS A 400 15.75 -23.58 -2.88
C LYS A 400 15.53 -23.66 -1.37
N ASP A 401 16.46 -23.14 -0.59
CA ASP A 401 16.53 -23.32 0.84
C ASP A 401 16.03 -22.07 1.59
N TRP A 402 16.51 -20.88 1.22
CA TRP A 402 16.17 -19.64 1.90
C TRP A 402 14.66 -19.35 1.87
N SER A 403 14.04 -19.41 0.68
CA SER A 403 12.61 -19.19 0.53
C SER A 403 11.78 -20.49 0.62
N GLY A 404 12.40 -21.65 0.87
CA GLY A 404 11.70 -22.95 0.85
C GLY A 404 11.15 -23.35 -0.53
N PHE A 405 11.56 -22.67 -1.61
CA PHE A 405 11.07 -22.91 -2.97
C PHE A 405 11.35 -24.36 -3.43
N GLY A 406 12.51 -24.91 -3.06
CA GLY A 406 12.93 -26.25 -3.45
C GLY A 406 12.07 -27.37 -2.86
N ARG A 407 11.42 -27.14 -1.72
CA ARG A 407 10.47 -28.08 -1.10
C ARG A 407 9.29 -28.39 -2.02
N TYR A 408 8.81 -27.36 -2.72
CA TYR A 408 7.65 -27.45 -3.59
C TYR A 408 8.06 -27.72 -5.04
N TYR A 409 9.18 -27.17 -5.50
CA TYR A 409 9.62 -27.22 -6.89
C TYR A 409 11.08 -27.69 -7.03
N PRO A 410 11.40 -28.94 -6.65
CA PRO A 410 12.77 -29.45 -6.69
C PRO A 410 13.35 -29.50 -8.12
N GLN A 411 12.46 -29.62 -9.12
CA GLN A 411 12.77 -29.67 -10.55
C GLN A 411 12.21 -28.44 -11.28
N ALA A 412 12.21 -27.27 -10.65
CA ALA A 412 11.79 -26.02 -11.30
C ALA A 412 12.53 -25.79 -12.62
N ASP A 413 11.80 -25.43 -13.66
CA ASP A 413 12.31 -25.19 -14.99
C ASP A 413 11.87 -23.83 -15.56
N PHE A 414 12.40 -23.46 -16.72
CA PHE A 414 12.04 -22.22 -17.40
C PHE A 414 10.53 -22.07 -17.67
N ALA A 415 9.79 -23.18 -17.85
CA ALA A 415 8.36 -23.13 -18.10
C ALA A 415 7.58 -22.65 -16.86
N LEU A 416 7.97 -23.10 -15.66
CA LEU A 416 7.44 -22.59 -14.40
C LEU A 416 7.74 -21.09 -14.25
N PHE A 417 8.98 -20.66 -14.44
CA PHE A 417 9.33 -19.23 -14.38
C PHE A 417 8.53 -18.40 -15.38
N ARG A 418 8.36 -18.89 -16.62
CA ARG A 418 7.54 -18.23 -17.64
C ARG A 418 6.09 -18.05 -17.19
N ARG A 419 5.49 -19.04 -16.53
CA ARG A 419 4.11 -18.95 -16.02
C ARG A 419 4.00 -17.94 -14.88
N ILE A 420 4.94 -17.96 -13.94
CA ILE A 420 4.97 -17.04 -12.80
C ILE A 420 5.14 -15.60 -13.30
N TRP A 421 6.09 -15.36 -14.21
CA TRP A 421 6.31 -14.05 -14.79
C TRP A 421 5.14 -13.58 -15.66
N ALA A 422 4.45 -14.50 -16.36
CA ALA A 422 3.22 -14.14 -17.05
C ALA A 422 2.13 -13.67 -16.08
N SER A 423 2.02 -14.28 -14.89
CA SER A 423 1.13 -13.76 -13.84
C SER A 423 1.60 -12.37 -13.37
N MET A 424 2.89 -12.20 -13.04
CA MET A 424 3.44 -10.89 -12.66
C MET A 424 3.14 -9.80 -13.70
N ALA A 425 3.33 -10.08 -14.99
CA ALA A 425 3.03 -9.16 -16.08
C ALA A 425 1.54 -8.82 -16.20
N GLN A 426 0.66 -9.82 -16.08
CA GLN A 426 -0.79 -9.61 -16.03
C GLN A 426 -1.21 -8.72 -14.84
N HIS A 427 -0.43 -8.75 -13.77
CA HIS A 427 -0.66 -7.94 -12.57
C HIS A 427 0.10 -6.60 -12.59
N ARG A 428 0.75 -6.26 -13.72
CA ARG A 428 1.57 -5.04 -13.91
C ARG A 428 2.73 -4.93 -12.91
N ILE A 429 3.21 -6.04 -12.38
CA ILE A 429 4.28 -6.12 -11.38
C ILE A 429 5.53 -6.69 -12.04
N ALA A 430 6.64 -5.97 -11.99
CA ALA A 430 7.94 -6.43 -12.44
C ALA A 430 8.70 -7.20 -11.35
N PRO A 431 9.47 -8.25 -11.73
CA PRO A 431 10.32 -8.98 -10.80
C PRO A 431 11.57 -8.18 -10.43
N MET A 432 12.10 -8.46 -9.24
CA MET A 432 13.36 -7.86 -8.77
C MET A 432 14.59 -8.36 -9.56
N HIS A 433 14.57 -9.60 -10.06
CA HIS A 433 15.70 -10.23 -10.78
C HIS A 433 15.28 -10.76 -12.15
N LEU A 434 16.23 -10.76 -13.09
CA LEU A 434 16.07 -11.48 -14.35
C LEU A 434 16.63 -12.89 -14.22
N GLY A 435 15.73 -13.86 -14.06
CA GLY A 435 16.09 -15.27 -13.90
C GLY A 435 16.45 -15.68 -12.47
N PRO A 436 16.69 -16.99 -12.24
CA PRO A 436 16.94 -17.58 -10.93
C PRO A 436 18.37 -17.37 -10.42
N SER A 437 19.33 -17.19 -11.32
CA SER A 437 20.77 -17.22 -11.05
C SER A 437 21.36 -15.87 -10.60
N GLY A 438 20.52 -14.84 -10.45
CA GLY A 438 20.97 -13.48 -10.13
C GLY A 438 21.61 -12.78 -11.34
N PRO A 439 22.51 -11.81 -11.14
CA PRO A 439 23.19 -11.12 -12.23
C PRO A 439 24.07 -12.08 -13.05
N PRO A 440 24.19 -11.87 -14.37
CA PRO A 440 25.03 -12.75 -15.18
C PRO A 440 26.51 -12.57 -14.84
N ARG A 441 27.28 -13.63 -15.03
CA ARG A 441 28.74 -13.63 -14.96
C ARG A 441 29.30 -13.42 -16.39
N PRO A 442 29.93 -12.28 -16.72
CA PRO A 442 30.36 -11.98 -18.10
C PRO A 442 31.38 -12.94 -18.70
N ALA A 443 32.24 -13.53 -17.87
CA ALA A 443 33.22 -14.51 -18.31
C ALA A 443 32.61 -15.91 -18.54
N ASP A 444 31.33 -16.08 -18.22
CA ASP A 444 30.57 -17.31 -18.33
C ASP A 444 29.48 -17.12 -19.39
N GLU A 445 29.76 -17.56 -20.63
CA GLU A 445 28.80 -17.45 -21.73
C GLU A 445 27.46 -18.11 -21.43
N GLN A 446 27.42 -19.17 -20.62
CA GLN A 446 26.18 -19.82 -20.25
C GLN A 446 25.33 -18.91 -19.37
N SER A 447 25.97 -18.19 -18.44
CA SER A 447 25.31 -17.21 -17.59
C SER A 447 24.74 -16.03 -18.41
N LEU A 448 25.49 -15.52 -19.39
CA LEU A 448 25.00 -14.49 -20.31
C LEU A 448 23.83 -14.98 -21.16
N ARG A 449 23.90 -16.20 -21.71
CA ARG A 449 22.80 -16.81 -22.47
C ARG A 449 21.54 -17.00 -21.64
N GLU A 450 21.67 -17.41 -20.39
CA GLU A 450 20.53 -17.51 -19.47
C GLU A 450 19.90 -16.14 -19.23
N PHE A 451 20.71 -15.13 -18.91
CA PHE A 451 20.22 -13.77 -18.72
C PHE A 451 19.50 -13.23 -19.95
N ASP A 452 20.08 -13.40 -21.15
CA ASP A 452 19.46 -12.97 -22.40
C ASP A 452 18.11 -13.64 -22.65
N ARG A 453 18.00 -14.94 -22.37
CA ARG A 453 16.74 -15.68 -22.47
C ARG A 453 15.66 -15.11 -21.55
N TYR A 454 16.02 -14.77 -20.31
CA TYR A 454 15.09 -14.14 -19.38
C TYR A 454 14.76 -12.70 -19.76
N LEU A 455 15.74 -11.93 -20.27
CA LEU A 455 15.52 -10.59 -20.78
C LEU A 455 14.55 -10.57 -21.98
N GLU A 456 14.69 -11.51 -22.92
CA GLU A 456 13.76 -11.68 -24.04
C GLU A 456 12.35 -11.99 -23.56
N LEU A 457 12.21 -12.91 -22.60
CA LEU A 457 10.92 -13.20 -21.97
C LEU A 457 10.33 -11.93 -21.33
N ALA A 458 11.16 -11.17 -20.61
CA ALA A 458 10.78 -9.93 -19.96
C ALA A 458 10.26 -8.88 -20.96
N ARG A 459 10.96 -8.71 -22.09
CA ARG A 459 10.53 -7.85 -23.21
C ARG A 459 9.23 -8.34 -23.83
N HIS A 460 9.09 -9.65 -24.05
CA HIS A 460 7.88 -10.24 -24.60
C HIS A 460 6.66 -9.98 -23.71
N LEU A 461 6.85 -10.09 -22.38
CA LEU A 461 5.80 -9.83 -21.39
C LEU A 461 5.51 -8.33 -21.21
N GLY A 462 6.44 -7.45 -21.60
CA GLY A 462 6.24 -5.99 -21.58
C GLY A 462 6.54 -5.34 -20.23
N PHE A 463 7.39 -5.94 -19.42
CA PHE A 463 7.86 -5.32 -18.18
C PHE A 463 8.62 -4.01 -18.49
N ASN A 464 8.33 -2.97 -17.70
CA ASN A 464 8.81 -1.60 -17.84
C ASN A 464 10.02 -1.30 -16.93
N HIS A 465 10.26 -2.13 -15.92
CA HIS A 465 11.34 -1.97 -14.96
C HIS A 465 12.05 -3.31 -14.77
N PHE A 466 13.38 -3.28 -14.69
CA PHE A 466 14.19 -4.48 -14.73
C PHE A 466 15.44 -4.33 -13.87
N LEU A 467 15.58 -5.29 -12.98
CA LEU A 467 16.86 -5.79 -12.52
C LEU A 467 17.53 -4.96 -11.43
N SER A 468 17.49 -5.56 -10.25
CA SER A 468 18.41 -5.34 -9.14
C SER A 468 19.56 -6.35 -9.20
N PHE A 469 20.80 -5.89 -9.04
CA PHE A 469 21.83 -6.72 -8.38
C PHE A 469 21.43 -6.85 -6.92
N TYR A 470 20.86 -7.99 -6.52
CA TYR A 470 20.41 -8.18 -5.12
C TYR A 470 21.56 -7.97 -4.14
N TRP A 471 22.68 -8.63 -4.43
CA TRP A 471 23.94 -8.42 -3.75
C TRP A 471 24.76 -7.48 -4.62
N GLY A 472 25.04 -6.28 -4.11
CA GLY A 472 25.94 -5.38 -4.80
C GLY A 472 27.29 -6.07 -5.04
N PRO A 473 27.91 -5.89 -6.22
CA PRO A 473 29.17 -6.54 -6.52
C PRO A 473 30.30 -6.02 -5.61
N PRO A 474 31.32 -6.84 -5.31
CA PRO A 474 32.52 -6.32 -4.68
C PRO A 474 33.20 -5.29 -5.61
N VAL A 475 33.97 -4.36 -5.03
CA VAL A 475 34.63 -3.24 -5.75
C VAL A 475 35.97 -2.86 -5.12
N GLU A 476 36.57 -3.78 -4.39
CA GLU A 476 37.83 -3.59 -3.66
C GLU A 476 39.01 -3.60 -4.63
N THR A 477 39.01 -4.53 -5.59
CA THR A 477 40.07 -4.69 -6.58
C THR A 477 39.78 -3.95 -7.88
N GLU A 478 40.81 -3.73 -8.69
CA GLU A 478 40.63 -3.14 -10.02
C GLU A 478 39.90 -4.09 -10.98
N GLU A 479 40.11 -5.40 -10.83
CA GLU A 479 39.39 -6.41 -11.61
C GLU A 479 37.87 -6.36 -11.36
N GLU A 480 37.48 -6.19 -10.10
CA GLU A 480 36.07 -6.02 -9.70
C GLU A 480 35.47 -4.72 -10.23
N ARG A 481 36.20 -3.61 -10.18
CA ARG A 481 35.74 -2.34 -10.78
C ARG A 481 35.61 -2.43 -12.30
N GLN A 482 36.53 -3.12 -12.97
CA GLN A 482 36.42 -3.39 -14.41
C GLN A 482 35.22 -4.29 -14.71
N TRP A 483 34.92 -5.26 -13.84
CA TRP A 483 33.72 -6.09 -13.97
C TRP A 483 32.44 -5.24 -13.92
N VAL A 484 32.36 -4.28 -12.98
CA VAL A 484 31.22 -3.35 -12.89
C VAL A 484 31.04 -2.57 -14.18
N ARG A 485 32.13 -2.02 -14.75
CA ARG A 485 32.10 -1.28 -16.03
C ARG A 485 31.61 -2.15 -17.19
N ARG A 486 32.14 -3.37 -17.32
CA ARG A 486 31.71 -4.32 -18.37
C ARG A 486 30.22 -4.63 -18.25
N MET A 487 29.71 -4.81 -17.03
CA MET A 487 28.28 -5.01 -16.80
C MET A 487 27.45 -3.79 -17.18
N THR A 488 27.90 -2.59 -16.84
CA THR A 488 27.23 -1.35 -17.27
C THR A 488 27.15 -1.27 -18.79
N ASP A 489 28.27 -1.49 -19.49
CA ASP A 489 28.32 -1.43 -20.95
C ASP A 489 27.44 -2.51 -21.58
N TYR A 490 27.41 -3.71 -21.00
CA TYR A 490 26.48 -4.77 -21.41
C TYR A 490 25.01 -4.34 -21.27
N TYR A 491 24.63 -3.69 -20.18
CA TYR A 491 23.26 -3.19 -20.02
C TYR A 491 22.92 -2.02 -20.95
N ILE A 492 23.91 -1.22 -21.32
CA ILE A 492 23.75 -0.18 -22.36
C ILE A 492 23.51 -0.84 -23.71
N GLU A 493 24.32 -1.83 -24.09
CA GLU A 493 24.16 -2.59 -25.33
C GLU A 493 22.77 -3.24 -25.41
N LYS A 494 22.31 -3.80 -24.28
CA LYS A 494 20.97 -4.40 -24.17
C LYS A 494 19.85 -3.37 -23.98
N GLY A 495 20.16 -2.08 -23.83
CA GLY A 495 19.16 -1.01 -23.67
C GLY A 495 18.28 -1.15 -22.43
N VAL A 496 18.86 -1.59 -21.30
CA VAL A 496 18.14 -1.79 -20.03
C VAL A 496 18.71 -1.01 -18.84
N LEU A 497 19.81 -0.28 -19.04
CA LEU A 497 20.47 0.47 -17.95
C LEU A 497 19.54 1.48 -17.25
N ASP A 498 18.63 2.12 -18.01
CA ASP A 498 17.61 3.06 -17.52
C ASP A 498 16.56 2.41 -16.60
N ARG A 499 16.59 1.08 -16.51
CA ARG A 499 15.69 0.27 -15.67
C ARG A 499 16.43 -0.47 -14.56
N THR A 500 17.77 -0.49 -14.60
CA THR A 500 18.63 -1.23 -13.66
C THR A 500 19.11 -0.36 -12.50
N TYR A 501 19.31 -1.01 -11.36
CA TYR A 501 19.99 -0.47 -10.19
C TYR A 501 20.76 -1.57 -9.44
N VAL A 502 21.75 -1.17 -8.65
CA VAL A 502 22.45 -2.03 -7.69
C VAL A 502 21.74 -1.92 -6.35
N TYR A 503 21.17 -3.01 -5.83
CA TYR A 503 20.67 -3.04 -4.47
C TYR A 503 21.83 -3.39 -3.54
N MET A 504 22.15 -2.47 -2.65
CA MET A 504 23.21 -2.65 -1.66
C MET A 504 22.70 -3.46 -0.44
N CYS A 505 22.18 -4.68 -0.68
CA CYS A 505 21.51 -5.51 0.32
C CYS A 505 22.41 -5.91 1.52
N GLN A 506 23.73 -5.85 1.40
CA GLN A 506 24.64 -6.05 2.53
C GLN A 506 24.52 -4.95 3.62
N PHE A 507 23.83 -3.85 3.29
CA PHE A 507 23.45 -2.77 4.19
C PHE A 507 21.93 -2.60 4.28
N ASP A 508 21.17 -3.67 3.98
CA ASP A 508 19.70 -3.67 4.06
C ASP A 508 19.22 -3.26 5.46
N GLU A 509 18.33 -2.26 5.52
CA GLU A 509 17.82 -1.66 6.76
C GLU A 509 18.92 -1.29 7.78
N ALA A 510 20.15 -1.00 7.31
CA ALA A 510 21.29 -0.81 8.17
C ALA A 510 21.06 0.32 9.19
N SER A 511 21.49 0.06 10.43
CA SER A 511 21.52 1.05 11.50
C SER A 511 22.53 2.16 11.21
N ALA A 512 22.35 3.32 11.85
CA ALA A 512 23.09 4.53 11.53
C ALA A 512 24.62 4.39 11.70
N ASP A 513 25.07 3.55 12.62
CA ASP A 513 26.49 3.20 12.83
C ASP A 513 27.13 2.52 11.61
N ARG A 514 26.34 1.84 10.77
CA ARG A 514 26.83 1.19 9.54
C ARG A 514 26.69 2.06 8.30
N TRP A 515 26.06 3.23 8.39
CA TRP A 515 25.93 4.14 7.24
C TRP A 515 27.27 4.64 6.69
N PRO A 516 28.33 4.92 7.49
CA PRO A 516 29.63 5.24 6.93
C PRO A 516 30.21 4.14 6.03
N GLU A 517 30.01 2.87 6.39
CA GLU A 517 30.43 1.73 5.55
C GLU A 517 29.62 1.67 4.25
N ALA A 518 28.30 1.85 4.34
CA ALA A 518 27.40 1.90 3.19
C ALA A 518 27.77 3.05 2.24
N ALA A 519 28.06 4.24 2.79
CA ALA A 519 28.50 5.41 2.02
C ALA A 519 29.82 5.14 1.28
N ARG A 520 30.80 4.54 1.96
CA ARG A 520 32.10 4.17 1.37
C ARG A 520 31.90 3.19 0.22
N TYR A 521 31.08 2.16 0.41
CA TYR A 521 30.79 1.18 -0.62
C TYR A 521 30.04 1.79 -1.82
N ALA A 522 29.00 2.60 -1.57
CA ALA A 522 28.25 3.30 -2.60
C ALA A 522 29.14 4.26 -3.42
N LYS A 523 30.09 4.93 -2.76
CA LYS A 523 31.09 5.77 -3.42
C LYS A 523 32.04 4.94 -4.30
N ALA A 524 32.53 3.81 -3.80
CA ALA A 524 33.38 2.91 -4.59
C ALA A 524 32.65 2.36 -5.84
N LEU A 525 31.36 2.03 -5.73
CA LEU A 525 30.51 1.68 -6.89
C LEU A 525 30.41 2.84 -7.89
N LYS A 526 30.23 4.08 -7.40
CA LYS A 526 30.14 5.27 -8.24
C LYS A 526 31.47 5.60 -8.93
N GLU A 527 32.59 5.39 -8.26
CA GLU A 527 33.94 5.52 -8.82
C GLU A 527 34.23 4.41 -9.85
N ALA A 528 33.70 3.21 -9.63
CA ALA A 528 33.75 2.13 -10.61
C ALA A 528 32.95 2.51 -11.87
N ASP A 529 31.69 2.91 -11.73
CA ASP A 529 30.88 3.44 -12.82
C ASP A 529 29.72 4.34 -12.32
N PRO A 530 29.73 5.65 -12.60
CA PRO A 530 28.69 6.55 -12.12
C PRO A 530 27.33 6.35 -12.81
N ARG A 531 27.30 5.65 -13.96
CA ARG A 531 26.08 5.41 -14.75
C ARG A 531 25.15 4.40 -14.10
N LEU A 532 25.67 3.51 -13.24
CA LEU A 532 24.85 2.58 -12.47
C LEU A 532 24.24 3.27 -11.26
N ARG A 533 22.92 3.16 -11.12
CA ARG A 533 22.19 3.66 -9.94
C ARG A 533 22.36 2.73 -8.76
N ARG A 534 22.42 3.31 -7.56
CA ARG A 534 22.60 2.63 -6.27
C ARG A 534 21.33 2.79 -5.44
N MET A 535 20.72 1.68 -5.06
CA MET A 535 19.54 1.62 -4.20
C MET A 535 19.90 1.19 -2.78
N LEU A 536 19.28 1.82 -1.79
CA LEU A 536 19.36 1.42 -0.39
C LEU A 536 17.99 1.53 0.31
N THR A 537 17.66 0.53 1.10
CA THR A 537 16.42 0.38 1.88
C THR A 537 16.49 1.13 3.21
N VAL A 538 16.76 2.42 3.14
CA VAL A 538 16.76 3.35 4.28
C VAL A 538 16.05 4.65 3.89
N PRO A 539 15.49 5.40 4.86
CA PRO A 539 15.04 6.76 4.58
C PRO A 539 16.20 7.65 4.13
N PRO A 540 15.94 8.71 3.34
CA PRO A 540 16.98 9.67 2.99
C PRO A 540 17.67 10.24 4.23
N ALA A 541 18.98 10.05 4.32
CA ALA A 541 19.81 10.45 5.45
C ALA A 541 20.99 11.32 4.97
N PRO A 542 21.30 12.45 5.65
CA PRO A 542 22.37 13.37 5.27
C PRO A 542 23.73 12.71 5.01
N GLU A 543 24.08 11.71 5.82
CA GLU A 543 25.34 10.95 5.76
C GLU A 543 25.51 10.16 4.46
N LEU A 544 24.40 9.88 3.78
CA LEU A 544 24.33 9.07 2.57
C LEU A 544 24.04 9.91 1.30
N TYR A 545 23.86 11.23 1.44
CA TYR A 545 23.56 12.12 0.33
C TYR A 545 24.67 12.13 -0.73
N GLY A 546 24.27 12.03 -2.00
CA GLY A 546 25.19 11.98 -3.15
C GLY A 546 25.83 10.61 -3.39
N ALA A 547 25.66 9.66 -2.47
CA ALA A 547 26.09 8.27 -2.61
C ALA A 547 24.95 7.35 -3.09
N VAL A 548 23.71 7.57 -2.60
CA VAL A 548 22.51 6.80 -2.98
C VAL A 548 21.70 7.55 -4.04
N ASP A 549 21.25 6.86 -5.09
CA ASP A 549 20.38 7.45 -6.13
C ASP A 549 18.92 7.05 -5.97
N VAL A 550 18.66 5.90 -5.34
CA VAL A 550 17.32 5.38 -5.11
C VAL A 550 17.14 5.03 -3.63
N TRP A 551 16.40 5.85 -2.92
CA TRP A 551 16.04 5.61 -1.52
C TRP A 551 14.78 4.75 -1.46
N CYS A 552 14.75 3.77 -0.57
CA CYS A 552 13.59 2.88 -0.43
C CYS A 552 13.25 2.63 1.05
N PRO A 553 12.76 3.64 1.80
CA PRO A 553 12.27 3.45 3.17
C PRO A 553 11.05 2.52 3.25
N LEU A 554 10.79 1.99 4.44
CA LEU A 554 9.49 1.41 4.76
C LEU A 554 8.38 2.44 4.53
N VAL A 555 7.17 1.98 4.20
CA VAL A 555 5.98 2.88 4.05
C VAL A 555 5.82 3.81 5.26
N ARG A 556 6.10 3.35 6.48
CA ARG A 556 5.98 4.15 7.71
C ARG A 556 7.00 5.30 7.82
N ASP A 557 8.16 5.13 7.20
CA ASP A 557 9.35 6.00 7.29
C ASP A 557 9.46 6.95 6.08
N TYR A 558 8.49 6.90 5.16
CA TYR A 558 8.43 7.81 4.02
C TYR A 558 8.02 9.23 4.44
N ASP A 559 8.89 10.21 4.14
CA ASP A 559 8.61 11.64 4.30
C ASP A 559 8.43 12.31 2.93
N PRO A 560 7.21 12.79 2.58
CA PRO A 560 6.95 13.40 1.27
C PRO A 560 7.70 14.71 1.02
N LYS A 561 8.06 15.46 2.07
CA LYS A 561 8.81 16.72 1.94
C LYS A 561 10.27 16.40 1.62
N VAL A 562 10.89 15.51 2.39
CA VAL A 562 12.27 15.08 2.13
C VAL A 562 12.35 14.44 0.75
N ALA A 563 11.39 13.59 0.38
CA ALA A 563 11.31 12.98 -0.95
C ALA A 563 11.20 14.02 -2.08
N ALA A 564 10.45 15.11 -1.88
CA ALA A 564 10.37 16.19 -2.85
C ALA A 564 11.72 16.91 -3.03
N GLU A 565 12.47 17.16 -1.94
CA GLU A 565 13.80 17.77 -2.02
C GLU A 565 14.82 16.84 -2.72
N ARG A 566 14.83 15.55 -2.38
CA ARG A 566 15.72 14.58 -3.04
C ARG A 566 15.46 14.48 -4.54
N ARG A 567 14.19 14.47 -4.96
CA ARG A 567 13.83 14.43 -6.40
C ARG A 567 14.28 15.65 -7.19
N LYS A 568 14.37 16.84 -6.58
CA LYS A 568 14.93 18.03 -7.25
C LYS A 568 16.41 17.83 -7.63
N LEU A 569 17.11 16.95 -6.94
CA LEU A 569 18.50 16.57 -7.20
C LEU A 569 18.63 15.41 -8.21
N GLY A 570 17.52 14.94 -8.78
CA GLY A 570 17.50 13.83 -9.74
C GLY A 570 17.42 12.44 -9.11
N GLU A 571 17.39 12.35 -7.78
CA GLU A 571 17.25 11.07 -7.06
C GLU A 571 15.80 10.55 -7.11
N LYS A 572 15.64 9.28 -6.77
CA LYS A 572 14.34 8.60 -6.67
C LYS A 572 14.06 8.22 -5.23
N VAL A 573 12.82 8.36 -4.79
CA VAL A 573 12.37 7.93 -3.47
C VAL A 573 11.19 6.98 -3.64
N TRP A 574 11.51 5.71 -3.51
CA TRP A 574 10.62 4.58 -3.49
C TRP A 574 10.09 4.36 -2.08
N TRP A 575 9.27 3.35 -1.91
CA TRP A 575 9.06 2.73 -0.61
C TRP A 575 8.87 1.22 -0.75
N TYR A 576 8.90 0.51 0.36
CA TYR A 576 8.54 -0.90 0.38
C TYR A 576 7.65 -1.27 1.55
N GLN A 577 6.89 -2.34 1.31
CA GLN A 577 6.06 -2.97 2.32
C GLN A 577 6.74 -4.24 2.84
N ALA A 578 6.80 -4.36 4.16
CA ALA A 578 7.21 -5.54 4.91
C ALA A 578 6.52 -5.50 6.29
N VAL A 579 6.53 -6.61 7.02
CA VAL A 579 6.07 -6.74 8.41
C VAL A 579 4.63 -6.21 8.66
N ASP A 580 4.24 -6.03 9.93
CA ASP A 580 2.90 -5.58 10.37
C ASP A 580 2.59 -4.10 10.09
N LEU A 581 2.96 -3.58 8.92
CA LEU A 581 2.79 -2.17 8.55
C LEU A 581 1.51 -1.94 7.75
N LYS A 582 0.85 -0.80 8.01
CA LYS A 582 -0.39 -0.40 7.34
C LYS A 582 -0.24 0.93 6.59
N PRO A 583 -0.90 1.10 5.42
CA PRO A 583 -1.62 0.05 4.68
C PRO A 583 -0.66 -1.02 4.15
N GLY A 584 -1.06 -2.29 4.24
CA GLY A 584 -0.16 -3.41 3.98
C GLY A 584 -0.75 -4.51 3.11
N LEU A 585 0.06 -5.55 2.91
CA LEU A 585 -0.26 -6.72 2.08
C LEU A 585 -0.49 -7.99 2.91
N LEU A 586 -1.05 -7.85 4.11
CA LEU A 586 -1.30 -8.98 5.02
C LEU A 586 -2.64 -9.67 4.78
N ILE A 587 -2.71 -10.96 5.10
CA ILE A 587 -3.89 -11.81 4.91
C ILE A 587 -5.08 -11.36 5.76
N ASP A 588 -4.83 -10.74 6.91
CA ASP A 588 -5.86 -10.41 7.89
C ASP A 588 -6.09 -8.89 8.09
N VAL A 589 -5.75 -8.09 7.07
CA VAL A 589 -6.22 -6.71 6.90
C VAL A 589 -7.31 -6.60 5.82
N PRO A 590 -8.11 -5.52 5.75
CA PRO A 590 -9.15 -5.38 4.71
C PRO A 590 -8.52 -5.32 3.32
N GLY A 591 -9.21 -5.83 2.29
CA GLY A 591 -8.68 -5.81 0.93
C GLY A 591 -8.43 -4.39 0.41
N THR A 592 -9.19 -3.40 0.89
CA THR A 592 -8.98 -1.99 0.59
C THR A 592 -7.61 -1.46 1.03
N GLU A 593 -6.94 -2.06 2.02
CA GLU A 593 -5.56 -1.66 2.37
C GLU A 593 -4.56 -2.04 1.28
N HIS A 594 -4.71 -3.22 0.67
CA HIS A 594 -3.88 -3.64 -0.47
C HIS A 594 -4.04 -2.67 -1.64
N ARG A 595 -5.27 -2.21 -1.87
CA ARG A 595 -5.59 -1.21 -2.89
C ARG A 595 -5.02 0.16 -2.53
N ALA A 596 -5.18 0.60 -1.28
CA ALA A 596 -4.72 1.90 -0.79
C ALA A 596 -3.21 2.12 -1.01
N LEU A 597 -2.39 1.07 -0.85
CA LEU A 597 -0.93 1.15 -1.01
C LEU A 597 -0.50 1.77 -2.35
N VAL A 598 -1.11 1.36 -3.47
CA VAL A 598 -0.78 1.90 -4.80
C VAL A 598 -1.41 3.27 -5.05
N TRP A 599 -2.62 3.52 -4.53
CA TRP A 599 -3.22 4.87 -4.60
C TRP A 599 -2.38 5.90 -3.85
N LEU A 600 -1.85 5.53 -2.69
CA LEU A 600 -0.94 6.36 -1.93
C LEU A 600 0.38 6.55 -2.67
N SER A 601 0.84 5.55 -3.43
CA SER A 601 2.03 5.72 -4.27
C SER A 601 1.83 6.84 -5.30
N TRP A 602 0.62 6.96 -5.86
CA TRP A 602 0.24 8.08 -6.74
C TRP A 602 0.16 9.42 -5.99
N THR A 603 -0.60 9.51 -4.89
CA THR A 603 -0.88 10.78 -4.22
C THR A 603 0.32 11.33 -3.45
N GLN A 604 1.15 10.45 -2.87
CA GLN A 604 2.41 10.81 -2.21
C GLN A 604 3.57 11.00 -3.20
N LYS A 605 3.31 10.77 -4.49
CA LYS A 605 4.28 10.87 -5.60
C LYS A 605 5.53 10.02 -5.36
N VAL A 606 5.33 8.77 -4.96
CA VAL A 606 6.38 7.79 -4.76
C VAL A 606 6.91 7.34 -6.11
N ASP A 607 8.23 7.19 -6.24
CA ASP A 607 8.89 6.87 -7.52
C ASP A 607 8.90 5.37 -7.86
N GLY A 608 8.59 4.49 -6.91
CA GLY A 608 8.44 3.05 -7.13
C GLY A 608 8.06 2.27 -5.87
N LEU A 609 7.60 1.03 -6.07
CA LEU A 609 7.07 0.15 -5.02
C LEU A 609 7.85 -1.16 -4.97
N LEU A 610 8.45 -1.47 -3.83
CA LEU A 610 9.14 -2.73 -3.58
C LEU A 610 8.32 -3.64 -2.64
N PHE A 611 8.33 -4.94 -2.91
CA PHE A 611 7.86 -5.95 -1.97
C PHE A 611 8.91 -7.04 -1.85
N TRP A 612 9.31 -7.29 -0.61
CA TRP A 612 10.58 -7.97 -0.32
C TRP A 612 10.59 -9.43 -0.77
N CYS A 613 9.45 -10.14 -0.79
CA CYS A 613 9.34 -11.47 -1.40
C CYS A 613 7.89 -11.87 -1.68
N ILE A 614 7.62 -12.55 -2.80
CA ILE A 614 6.28 -13.07 -3.15
C ILE A 614 6.12 -14.57 -2.90
N ASN A 615 7.20 -15.28 -2.52
CA ASN A 615 7.22 -16.73 -2.38
C ASN A 615 8.13 -17.25 -1.25
N PHE A 616 8.26 -16.51 -0.15
CA PHE A 616 9.01 -16.95 1.02
C PHE A 616 8.20 -17.99 1.83
N TRP A 617 8.31 -19.25 1.43
CA TRP A 617 7.60 -20.40 2.00
C TRP A 617 8.50 -21.23 2.94
N ARG A 618 9.17 -20.56 3.88
CA ARG A 618 9.99 -21.23 4.90
C ARG A 618 9.14 -22.20 5.73
N HIS A 619 7.94 -21.76 6.09
CA HIS A 619 6.85 -22.58 6.63
C HIS A 619 5.85 -22.91 5.53
N ASP A 620 4.99 -23.93 5.77
CA ASP A 620 3.92 -24.21 4.81
C ASP A 620 2.88 -23.09 4.83
N PRO A 621 2.75 -22.27 3.76
CA PRO A 621 1.84 -21.13 3.77
C PRO A 621 0.36 -21.54 3.80
N TRP A 622 0.04 -22.80 3.49
CA TRP A 622 -1.33 -23.33 3.59
C TRP A 622 -1.76 -23.57 5.04
N GLU A 623 -0.81 -23.82 5.95
CA GLU A 623 -1.06 -24.18 7.34
C GLU A 623 -0.59 -23.09 8.31
N THR A 624 0.59 -22.54 8.07
CA THR A 624 1.25 -21.52 8.90
C THR A 624 1.52 -20.28 8.05
N PRO A 625 0.54 -19.38 7.90
CA PRO A 625 0.70 -18.16 7.10
C PRO A 625 1.61 -17.11 7.76
N GLN A 626 2.05 -17.33 9.01
CA GLN A 626 3.01 -16.47 9.70
C GLN A 626 4.43 -16.86 9.37
N MET A 627 5.29 -15.85 9.33
CA MET A 627 6.69 -15.96 8.94
C MET A 627 7.60 -16.48 10.06
N GLY A 628 7.27 -16.21 11.32
CA GLY A 628 8.04 -16.70 12.47
C GLY A 628 7.59 -16.13 13.82
N PRO A 629 8.22 -16.56 14.93
CA PRO A 629 7.94 -16.03 16.26
C PRO A 629 8.43 -14.57 16.41
N GLY A 630 7.58 -13.67 16.87
CA GLY A 630 7.99 -12.35 17.36
C GLY A 630 7.81 -11.16 16.41
N THR A 631 7.70 -11.35 15.09
CA THR A 631 7.20 -10.36 14.10
C THR A 631 6.83 -11.06 12.77
N ALA A 632 6.09 -10.33 11.93
CA ALA A 632 5.65 -10.60 10.56
C ALA A 632 4.26 -11.26 10.45
N GLY A 633 3.26 -10.40 10.22
CA GLY A 633 1.86 -10.75 10.06
C GLY A 633 1.59 -11.81 9.01
N ASN A 634 0.37 -12.35 9.06
CA ASN A 634 -0.03 -13.43 8.17
C ASN A 634 0.14 -13.00 6.70
N GLY A 635 0.91 -13.75 5.92
CA GLY A 635 1.14 -13.46 4.50
C GLY A 635 2.26 -12.48 4.19
N ASP A 636 2.98 -11.96 5.20
CA ASP A 636 4.22 -11.24 4.93
C ASP A 636 5.22 -12.18 4.22
N GLY A 637 5.94 -11.68 3.21
CA GLY A 637 6.88 -12.49 2.43
C GLY A 637 6.28 -13.45 1.41
N PHE A 638 4.95 -13.52 1.28
CA PHE A 638 4.35 -14.23 0.14
C PHE A 638 3.02 -13.65 -0.34
N LEU A 639 2.85 -13.57 -1.66
CA LEU A 639 1.59 -13.24 -2.34
C LEU A 639 1.09 -14.40 -3.20
N LEU A 640 1.95 -15.38 -3.45
CA LEU A 640 1.63 -16.60 -4.18
C LEU A 640 1.72 -17.79 -3.22
N TYR A 641 0.91 -18.80 -3.47
CA TYR A 641 0.97 -20.08 -2.78
C TYR A 641 1.61 -21.14 -3.68
N PRO A 642 2.40 -22.06 -3.10
CA PRO A 642 3.02 -23.13 -3.85
C PRO A 642 1.99 -24.16 -4.28
N ARG A 643 2.37 -25.04 -5.22
CA ARG A 643 1.60 -26.25 -5.52
C ARG A 643 1.37 -27.05 -4.25
N ARG A 644 0.23 -27.74 -4.19
CA ARG A 644 0.05 -28.82 -3.21
C ARG A 644 0.74 -30.08 -3.72
N PRO A 645 1.11 -31.04 -2.85
CA PRO A 645 1.81 -32.26 -3.26
C PRO A 645 1.13 -33.01 -4.41
N GLN A 646 -0.21 -33.03 -4.44
CA GLN A 646 -1.04 -33.67 -5.45
C GLN A 646 -1.20 -32.90 -6.77
N ASP A 647 -0.75 -31.65 -6.82
CA ASP A 647 -0.91 -30.79 -7.99
C ASP A 647 0.26 -30.98 -8.98
N PRO A 648 0.05 -30.65 -10.27
CA PRO A 648 1.11 -30.65 -11.27
C PRO A 648 2.36 -29.87 -10.84
N ALA A 649 3.53 -30.31 -11.28
CA ALA A 649 4.82 -29.74 -10.87
C ALA A 649 5.00 -28.26 -11.23
N ASP A 650 4.30 -27.77 -12.26
CA ASP A 650 4.37 -26.37 -12.71
C ASP A 650 3.24 -25.49 -12.16
N ARG A 651 2.49 -25.99 -11.16
CA ARG A 651 1.32 -25.31 -10.59
C ARG A 651 1.74 -24.28 -9.53
N PHE A 652 1.07 -23.14 -9.47
CA PHE A 652 1.05 -22.25 -8.31
C PHE A 652 -0.35 -21.62 -8.18
N TYR A 653 -0.60 -20.93 -7.07
CA TYR A 653 -1.88 -20.28 -6.82
C TYR A 653 -1.68 -18.79 -6.50
N GLU A 654 -2.45 -17.94 -7.17
CA GLU A 654 -2.55 -16.52 -6.88
C GLU A 654 -3.38 -16.30 -5.61
N SER A 655 -3.18 -15.20 -4.91
CA SER A 655 -3.98 -14.81 -3.74
C SER A 655 -5.00 -13.74 -4.08
N VAL A 656 -6.01 -13.55 -3.22
CA VAL A 656 -6.92 -12.40 -3.26
C VAL A 656 -6.12 -11.10 -3.19
N ARG A 657 -5.07 -11.05 -2.36
CA ARG A 657 -4.17 -9.90 -2.25
C ARG A 657 -3.51 -9.55 -3.58
N TRP A 658 -3.07 -10.57 -4.32
CA TRP A 658 -2.46 -10.43 -5.64
C TRP A 658 -3.43 -9.80 -6.65
N GLU A 659 -4.69 -10.25 -6.69
CA GLU A 659 -5.71 -9.67 -7.56
C GLU A 659 -6.06 -8.23 -7.21
N VAL A 660 -6.27 -7.95 -5.93
CA VAL A 660 -6.60 -6.58 -5.48
C VAL A 660 -5.44 -5.63 -5.76
N LEU A 661 -4.20 -6.10 -5.66
CA LEU A 661 -3.03 -5.33 -6.05
C LEU A 661 -3.04 -5.01 -7.54
N ARG A 662 -3.40 -5.96 -8.42
CA ARG A 662 -3.58 -5.69 -9.87
C ARG A 662 -4.66 -4.66 -10.13
N ASP A 663 -5.82 -4.77 -9.51
CA ASP A 663 -6.89 -3.76 -9.65
C ASP A 663 -6.38 -2.36 -9.31
N SER A 664 -5.51 -2.27 -8.29
CA SER A 664 -4.90 -1.01 -7.87
C SER A 664 -3.79 -0.52 -8.80
N MET A 665 -2.99 -1.42 -9.35
CA MET A 665 -2.02 -1.09 -10.41
C MET A 665 -2.73 -0.56 -11.66
N GLU A 666 -3.90 -1.11 -12.01
CA GLU A 666 -4.73 -0.57 -13.09
C GLU A 666 -5.30 0.81 -12.73
N ASP A 667 -5.77 1.04 -11.50
CA ASP A 667 -6.19 2.36 -11.04
C ASP A 667 -5.09 3.42 -11.24
N TYR A 668 -3.83 3.06 -10.96
CA TYR A 668 -2.67 3.94 -11.21
C TYR A 668 -2.59 4.34 -12.69
N GLU A 669 -2.82 3.41 -13.62
CA GLU A 669 -2.83 3.69 -15.05
C GLU A 669 -3.99 4.58 -15.49
N TYR A 670 -5.16 4.46 -14.85
CA TYR A 670 -6.25 5.44 -15.03
C TYR A 670 -5.80 6.84 -14.61
N PHE A 671 -5.12 6.98 -13.47
CA PHE A 671 -4.65 8.28 -12.98
C PHE A 671 -3.59 8.88 -13.89
N TRP A 672 -2.62 8.06 -14.30
CA TRP A 672 -1.57 8.46 -15.24
C TRP A 672 -2.16 8.92 -16.58
N LEU A 673 -3.12 8.16 -17.13
CA LEU A 673 -3.74 8.50 -18.40
C LEU A 673 -4.55 9.80 -18.30
N LEU A 674 -5.29 10.00 -17.20
CA LEU A 674 -6.04 11.23 -16.95
C LEU A 674 -5.10 12.43 -16.83
N GLN A 675 -4.04 12.32 -16.02
CA GLN A 675 -3.07 13.39 -15.83
C GLN A 675 -2.34 13.75 -17.13
N SER A 676 -1.96 12.75 -17.92
CA SER A 676 -1.30 12.93 -19.21
C SER A 676 -2.19 13.63 -20.22
N ARG A 677 -3.45 13.19 -20.37
CA ARG A 677 -4.42 13.86 -21.26
C ARG A 677 -4.77 15.27 -20.79
N LEU A 678 -4.87 15.49 -19.49
CA LEU A 678 -5.13 16.81 -18.93
C LEU A 678 -3.99 17.77 -19.29
N LYS A 679 -2.73 17.37 -19.06
CA LYS A 679 -1.56 18.17 -19.42
C LYS A 679 -1.51 18.50 -20.92
N ALA A 680 -1.75 17.50 -21.78
CA ALA A 680 -1.76 17.72 -23.23
C ALA A 680 -2.91 18.64 -23.67
N ALA A 681 -4.09 18.49 -23.07
CA ALA A 681 -5.25 19.33 -23.35
C ALA A 681 -5.05 20.80 -22.94
N GLU A 682 -4.37 21.04 -21.81
CA GLU A 682 -4.03 22.37 -21.31
C GLU A 682 -2.99 23.05 -22.20
N GLN A 683 -1.95 22.32 -22.63
CA GLN A 683 -0.94 22.82 -23.55
C GLN A 683 -1.51 23.08 -24.96
N GLY A 684 -2.43 22.24 -25.41
CA GLY A 684 -3.04 22.35 -26.74
C GLY A 684 -4.14 23.40 -26.86
N GLY A 685 -4.67 23.94 -25.76
CA GLY A 685 -5.67 25.02 -25.74
C GLY A 685 -7.05 24.70 -26.34
N ARG A 686 -7.33 23.43 -26.69
CA ARG A 686 -8.53 23.01 -27.45
C ARG A 686 -9.59 22.28 -26.62
N ALA A 687 -9.33 22.01 -25.34
CA ALA A 687 -10.30 21.33 -24.48
C ALA A 687 -11.33 22.30 -23.89
N ARG A 688 -12.57 21.83 -23.75
CA ARG A 688 -13.65 22.60 -23.11
C ARG A 688 -13.28 22.88 -21.63
N PRO A 689 -13.47 24.11 -21.11
CA PRO A 689 -13.18 24.42 -19.70
C PRO A 689 -13.83 23.47 -18.70
N ALA A 690 -15.06 23.03 -18.98
CA ALA A 690 -15.77 22.05 -18.15
C ALA A 690 -15.06 20.69 -18.08
N ALA A 691 -14.46 20.21 -19.17
CA ALA A 691 -13.72 18.94 -19.20
C ALA A 691 -12.41 19.03 -18.40
N LEU A 692 -11.70 20.16 -18.50
CA LEU A 692 -10.52 20.44 -17.69
C LEU A 692 -10.86 20.49 -16.19
N ALA A 693 -11.95 21.18 -15.83
CA ALA A 693 -12.43 21.25 -14.46
C ALA A 693 -12.83 19.87 -13.92
N GLN A 694 -13.54 19.07 -14.73
CA GLN A 694 -13.91 17.69 -14.38
C GLN A 694 -12.67 16.82 -14.12
N ALA A 695 -11.65 16.91 -14.98
CA ALA A 695 -10.40 16.17 -14.83
C ALA A 695 -9.64 16.56 -13.56
N ARG A 696 -9.51 17.87 -13.27
CA ARG A 696 -8.91 18.37 -12.02
C ARG A 696 -9.68 17.88 -10.79
N ALA A 697 -11.01 17.93 -10.83
CA ALA A 697 -11.85 17.46 -9.73
C ALA A 697 -11.73 15.96 -9.49
N ALA A 698 -11.63 15.14 -10.56
CA ALA A 698 -11.43 13.70 -10.45
C ALA A 698 -10.07 13.37 -9.80
N LEU A 699 -8.98 14.03 -10.23
CA LEU A 699 -7.66 13.85 -9.59
C LEU A 699 -7.65 14.33 -8.12
N ALA A 700 -8.36 15.41 -7.81
CA ALA A 700 -8.51 15.86 -6.43
C ALA A 700 -9.32 14.86 -5.58
N ALA A 701 -10.27 14.12 -6.17
CA ALA A 701 -11.00 13.06 -5.49
C ALA A 701 -10.12 11.85 -5.15
N VAL A 702 -9.17 11.49 -6.03
CA VAL A 702 -8.13 10.47 -5.73
C VAL A 702 -7.35 10.86 -4.47
N ALA A 703 -6.89 12.11 -4.40
CA ALA A 703 -6.17 12.62 -3.23
C ALA A 703 -7.01 12.62 -1.95
N LYS A 704 -8.34 12.78 -2.03
CA LYS A 704 -9.24 12.68 -0.85
C LYS A 704 -9.36 11.27 -0.30
N VAL A 705 -9.40 10.27 -1.19
CA VAL A 705 -9.52 8.85 -0.83
C VAL A 705 -8.23 8.31 -0.23
N ALA A 706 -7.08 8.73 -0.76
CA ALA A 706 -5.77 8.28 -0.31
C ALA A 706 -4.88 9.50 -0.03
N GLN A 707 -5.03 10.12 1.14
CA GLN A 707 -4.35 11.39 1.48
C GLN A 707 -2.92 11.17 1.94
N ASP A 708 -2.70 10.19 2.81
CA ASP A 708 -1.40 9.77 3.34
C ASP A 708 -1.55 8.40 4.01
N ARG A 709 -0.43 7.82 4.48
CA ARG A 709 -0.41 6.49 5.12
C ARG A 709 -1.28 6.37 6.38
N ARG A 710 -1.71 7.49 6.97
CA ARG A 710 -2.58 7.55 8.16
C ARG A 710 -4.03 7.84 7.79
N THR A 711 -4.27 8.44 6.63
CA THR A 711 -5.57 8.97 6.20
C THR A 711 -5.93 8.45 4.81
N TYR A 712 -6.61 7.30 4.76
CA TYR A 712 -7.13 6.72 3.52
C TYR A 712 -8.45 5.97 3.75
N SER A 713 -9.29 5.84 2.73
CA SER A 713 -10.58 5.17 2.88
C SER A 713 -10.45 3.65 3.01
N LEU A 714 -11.29 3.07 3.87
CA LEU A 714 -11.50 1.61 3.97
C LEU A 714 -12.84 1.18 3.35
N ALA A 715 -13.52 2.07 2.64
CA ALA A 715 -14.80 1.79 1.98
C ALA A 715 -14.56 1.49 0.48
N PRO A 716 -14.82 0.27 -0.01
CA PRO A 716 -14.74 -0.08 -1.43
C PRO A 716 -15.48 0.88 -2.36
N GLU A 717 -16.60 1.43 -1.88
CA GLU A 717 -17.44 2.37 -2.61
C GLU A 717 -16.68 3.64 -3.02
N ASP A 718 -15.74 4.11 -2.18
CA ASP A 718 -14.97 5.32 -2.46
C ASP A 718 -14.01 5.11 -3.65
N TYR A 719 -13.32 3.95 -3.67
CA TYR A 719 -12.41 3.58 -4.75
C TYR A 719 -13.17 3.40 -6.06
N ALA A 720 -14.27 2.63 -6.04
CA ALA A 720 -15.11 2.41 -7.22
C ALA A 720 -15.72 3.72 -7.75
N HIS A 721 -16.19 4.60 -6.86
CA HIS A 721 -16.75 5.90 -7.23
C HIS A 721 -15.71 6.77 -7.92
N VAL A 722 -14.51 6.90 -7.34
CA VAL A 722 -13.45 7.75 -7.89
C VAL A 722 -12.87 7.17 -9.19
N ARG A 723 -12.67 5.84 -9.31
CA ARG A 723 -12.26 5.22 -10.58
C ARG A 723 -13.24 5.57 -11.71
N ARG A 724 -14.55 5.55 -11.44
CA ARG A 724 -15.58 5.98 -12.40
C ARG A 724 -15.49 7.46 -12.76
N LEU A 725 -15.26 8.35 -11.78
CA LEU A 725 -15.07 9.79 -12.04
C LEU A 725 -13.86 10.02 -12.95
N VAL A 726 -12.75 9.33 -12.66
CA VAL A 726 -11.52 9.39 -13.46
C VAL A 726 -11.79 8.87 -14.88
N ALA A 727 -12.41 7.71 -15.03
CA ALA A 727 -12.73 7.14 -16.34
C ALA A 727 -13.59 8.08 -17.20
N ARG A 728 -14.64 8.66 -16.62
CA ARG A 728 -15.49 9.65 -17.32
C ARG A 728 -14.72 10.92 -17.69
N ALA A 729 -13.80 11.37 -16.84
CA ALA A 729 -12.96 12.52 -17.15
C ALA A 729 -11.97 12.22 -18.30
N ILE A 730 -11.45 11.00 -18.38
CA ILE A 730 -10.60 10.54 -19.50
C ILE A 730 -11.39 10.57 -20.82
N GLU A 731 -12.65 10.13 -20.82
CA GLU A 731 -13.52 10.18 -22.01
C GLU A 731 -13.90 11.60 -22.44
N ALA A 732 -13.99 12.53 -21.49
CA ALA A 732 -14.30 13.93 -21.76
C ALA A 732 -13.13 14.70 -22.36
N LEU A 733 -11.89 14.22 -22.19
CA LEU A 733 -10.70 14.81 -22.75
C LEU A 733 -10.33 14.18 -24.12
N PRO A 734 -9.77 14.97 -25.05
CA PRO A 734 -9.25 14.42 -26.28
C PRO A 734 -8.10 13.44 -25.99
N PRO A 735 -7.87 12.43 -26.87
CA PRO A 735 -6.67 11.60 -26.78
C PRO A 735 -5.40 12.46 -26.83
N ALA A 736 -4.37 12.08 -26.06
CA ALA A 736 -3.03 12.62 -26.26
C ALA A 736 -2.56 12.22 -27.67
N ARG A 737 -1.95 13.17 -28.41
CA ARG A 737 -1.43 12.93 -29.75
C ARG A 737 -0.15 12.11 -29.73
#